data_AF-A0A4U0WLC9-F1
#
_entry.id   AF-A0A4U0WLC9-F1
#
_cell.length_a   1.000
_cell.length_b   1.000
_cell.length_c   1.000
_cell.angle_alpha   90.00
_cell.angle_beta   90.00
_cell.angle_gamma   90.00
#
_symmetry.space_group_name_H-M   'P 1'
#
loop_
_entity.id
_entity.type
_entity.pdbx_description
1 polymer ?
#
loop_
_entity_poly.entity_id
_entity_poly.type
_entity_poly.pdbx_seq_one_letter_code
_entity_poly.pdbx_strand_id
1 'polypeptide(L)'
;MISLPPLRRLLVPSLVCLALIIFYRSHFTAPSKIQAFVFRHLTPSPPGLRVPLAALDHLPIHNASQNYLSPPQHLYYTYPHSANLGKNITGSGHAIPTYSQPLLNPYLAPLFKCPRQANRFTSHIRLPNPVRNISMIPPGSTHDDRRFWNPTIMSLPWWSENQYLLVSRIVTDGNYQENVLCEANICYTNPSVDVRRKGDGECTPDDLQHLGGNVGLRCVGSPVKLGVPPTPAEKCLGKFESYTDIPGFHDPRIFWSGRGEPLMILNTQSRYACSGLWIIDLRVPYPPLHALLASSPTHPSLGPLISYPHLTELTRNPPGTRSPMEKNWMFFAPDAASSYIHYEISPHTRTFAKLLGNGLTTPNLTDPLEQPCLQLAPEGTTDGEGRAVKGTWHQSSNSLKLILCDRAEAEAEGQTENGKGKERCVSNADNAVFMAVMHRKHDNGLGLPLRYERYLVIWSAYPPFALLAVSKHPLLFANETAGGWSAAQNWDNVDESDGDGDGDDREGAAYTTAPTAAADTSNASAATPPAASPPGIKVKREAPPTQRSPRNVRDKSNWAYFTYTVSMAYAWRPAPSPLTARAASEDLNTGYLDDEVIVGIGIMDGGQNYARVRVKELLGCLRACQGRRLGDGA
;
A
#
# COMPACT_ATOMS: atom_id res chain seq x y z
N MET A 1 -23.46 66.19 -3.99
CA MET A 1 -23.06 66.02 -5.40
C MET A 1 -22.29 64.72 -5.53
N ILE A 2 -22.79 63.76 -6.30
CA ILE A 2 -22.11 62.46 -6.50
C ILE A 2 -21.36 62.54 -7.83
N SER A 3 -20.04 62.46 -7.77
CA SER A 3 -19.18 62.43 -8.96
C SER A 3 -19.06 60.98 -9.46
N LEU A 4 -19.64 60.69 -10.63
CA LEU A 4 -19.46 59.41 -11.31
C LEU A 4 -18.18 59.46 -12.16
N PRO A 5 -17.30 58.44 -12.10
CA PRO A 5 -16.09 58.40 -12.90
C PRO A 5 -16.42 58.21 -14.40
N PRO A 6 -15.57 58.69 -15.32
CA PRO A 6 -15.89 58.72 -16.74
C PRO A 6 -15.89 57.31 -17.35
N LEU A 7 -17.08 56.88 -17.82
CA LEU A 7 -17.35 55.61 -18.50
C LEU A 7 -16.38 55.27 -19.64
N ARG A 8 -15.73 56.29 -20.22
CA ARG A 8 -14.67 56.18 -21.24
C ARG A 8 -13.49 55.29 -20.80
N ARG A 9 -13.18 55.14 -19.51
CA ARG A 9 -12.07 54.27 -19.06
C ARG A 9 -12.33 52.76 -19.20
N LEU A 10 -13.60 52.33 -19.28
CA LEU A 10 -13.96 50.91 -19.44
C LEU A 10 -14.22 50.53 -20.92
N LEU A 11 -14.71 51.47 -21.73
CA LEU A 11 -15.00 51.21 -23.14
C LEU A 11 -13.74 50.95 -23.99
N VAL A 12 -12.64 51.66 -23.73
CA VAL A 12 -11.41 51.52 -24.54
C VAL A 12 -10.78 50.12 -24.42
N PRO A 13 -10.54 49.56 -23.21
CA PRO A 13 -10.04 48.19 -23.06
C PRO A 13 -10.97 47.15 -23.72
N SER A 14 -12.29 47.28 -23.55
CA SER A 14 -13.25 46.35 -24.14
C SER A 14 -13.25 46.37 -25.67
N LEU A 15 -13.13 47.55 -26.30
CA LEU A 15 -13.02 47.67 -27.75
C LEU A 15 -11.68 47.15 -28.28
N VAL A 16 -10.58 47.32 -27.54
CA VAL A 16 -9.27 46.74 -27.90
C VAL A 16 -9.32 45.21 -27.83
N CYS A 17 -9.92 44.63 -26.78
CA CYS A 17 -10.11 43.17 -26.70
C CYS A 17 -10.99 42.65 -27.85
N LEU A 18 -12.07 43.34 -28.19
CA LEU A 18 -12.94 42.96 -29.31
C LEU A 18 -12.19 43.02 -30.65
N ALA A 19 -11.41 44.09 -30.88
CA ALA A 19 -10.59 44.23 -32.09
C ALA A 19 -9.53 43.12 -32.19
N LEU A 20 -8.87 42.75 -31.09
CA LEU A 20 -7.92 41.63 -31.06
C LEU A 20 -8.59 40.28 -31.36
N ILE A 21 -9.80 40.02 -30.84
CA ILE A 21 -10.55 38.79 -31.13
C ILE A 21 -10.95 38.73 -32.61
N ILE A 22 -11.38 39.85 -33.19
CA ILE A 22 -11.71 39.94 -34.62
C ILE A 22 -10.45 39.72 -35.48
N PHE A 23 -9.34 40.38 -35.14
CA PHE A 23 -8.07 40.27 -35.87
C PHE A 23 -7.48 38.84 -35.80
N TYR A 24 -7.58 38.19 -34.65
CA TYR A 24 -7.16 36.80 -34.48
C TYR A 24 -8.03 35.85 -35.32
N ARG A 25 -9.35 36.07 -35.38
CA ARG A 25 -10.26 35.30 -36.24
C ARG A 25 -10.08 35.58 -37.74
N SER A 26 -9.67 36.79 -38.14
CA SER A 26 -9.46 37.12 -39.56
C SER A 26 -8.10 36.64 -40.10
N HIS A 27 -7.08 36.50 -39.25
CA HIS A 27 -5.75 36.03 -39.68
C HIS A 27 -5.51 34.53 -39.47
N PHE A 28 -6.28 33.83 -38.64
CA PHE A 28 -6.28 32.36 -38.58
C PHE A 28 -7.31 31.73 -39.53
N THR A 29 -7.21 32.03 -40.82
CA THR A 29 -7.71 31.13 -41.86
C THR A 29 -6.81 29.90 -41.90
N ALA A 30 -7.25 28.82 -41.23
CA ALA A 30 -6.48 27.59 -41.15
C ALA A 30 -6.11 27.04 -42.54
N PRO A 31 -4.86 26.62 -42.78
CA PRO A 31 -4.45 26.08 -44.07
C PRO A 31 -5.25 24.82 -44.39
N SER A 32 -5.92 24.82 -45.55
CA SER A 32 -6.88 23.79 -46.00
C SER A 32 -6.25 22.45 -46.41
N LYS A 33 -5.06 22.13 -45.87
CA LYS A 33 -4.31 20.89 -46.11
C LYS A 33 -3.59 20.38 -44.85
N ILE A 34 -4.29 20.35 -43.72
CA ILE A 34 -3.99 19.34 -42.69
C ILE A 34 -4.80 18.11 -43.09
N GLN A 35 -4.12 17.00 -43.42
CA GLN A 35 -4.81 15.72 -43.66
C GLN A 35 -5.70 15.42 -42.47
N ALA A 36 -6.96 15.06 -42.75
CA ALA A 36 -7.89 14.69 -41.70
C ALA A 36 -7.27 13.57 -40.86
N PHE A 37 -6.94 13.88 -39.61
CA PHE A 37 -6.92 12.88 -38.57
C PHE A 37 -8.36 12.40 -38.48
N VAL A 38 -8.65 11.32 -39.20
CA VAL A 38 -9.97 10.71 -39.21
C VAL A 38 -10.22 10.31 -37.75
N PHE A 39 -11.07 11.08 -37.08
CA PHE A 39 -11.92 10.51 -36.05
C PHE A 39 -12.58 9.33 -36.72
N ARG A 40 -12.03 8.13 -36.51
CA ARG A 40 -12.81 6.90 -36.66
C ARG A 40 -14.07 7.19 -35.88
N HIS A 41 -15.22 7.16 -36.55
CA HIS A 41 -16.48 7.15 -35.84
C HIS A 41 -16.31 6.14 -34.72
N LEU A 42 -16.48 6.60 -33.47
CA LEU A 42 -16.70 5.69 -32.36
C LEU A 42 -17.87 4.84 -32.82
N THR A 43 -17.58 3.60 -33.20
CA THR A 43 -18.62 2.59 -33.37
C THR A 43 -19.45 2.66 -32.11
N PRO A 44 -20.78 2.86 -32.19
CA PRO A 44 -21.59 2.89 -30.99
C PRO A 44 -21.23 1.66 -30.18
N SER A 45 -20.87 1.85 -28.91
CA SER A 45 -20.46 0.75 -28.04
C SER A 45 -21.47 -0.39 -28.22
N PRO A 46 -21.01 -1.65 -28.44
CA PRO A 46 -21.94 -2.76 -28.57
C PRO A 46 -22.91 -2.69 -27.40
N PRO A 47 -24.24 -2.80 -27.64
CA PRO A 47 -25.22 -2.61 -26.60
C PRO A 47 -24.84 -3.49 -25.41
N GLY A 48 -24.61 -2.84 -24.26
CA GLY A 48 -24.03 -3.49 -23.07
C GLY A 48 -24.76 -4.80 -22.79
N LEU A 49 -24.01 -5.85 -22.44
CA LEU A 49 -24.53 -7.20 -22.27
C LEU A 49 -25.51 -7.24 -21.08
N ARG A 50 -26.77 -6.85 -21.35
CA ARG A 50 -27.89 -7.00 -20.43
C ARG A 50 -28.22 -8.48 -20.34
N VAL A 51 -27.46 -9.20 -19.52
CA VAL A 51 -27.77 -10.57 -19.13
C VAL A 51 -29.16 -10.54 -18.47
N PRO A 52 -30.21 -11.14 -19.08
CA PRO A 52 -31.51 -11.22 -18.42
C PRO A 52 -31.36 -12.08 -17.17
N LEU A 53 -32.03 -11.74 -16.06
CA LEU A 53 -31.90 -12.52 -14.81
C LEU A 53 -32.15 -14.03 -15.03
N ALA A 54 -33.08 -14.38 -15.92
CA ALA A 54 -33.41 -15.76 -16.29
C ALA A 54 -32.26 -16.55 -16.95
N ALA A 55 -31.19 -15.89 -17.41
CA ALA A 55 -30.00 -16.56 -17.95
C ALA A 55 -28.96 -16.93 -16.87
N LEU A 56 -29.18 -16.53 -15.62
CA LEU A 56 -28.29 -16.83 -14.48
C LEU A 56 -28.81 -17.97 -13.57
N ASP A 57 -29.98 -18.55 -13.87
CA ASP A 57 -30.64 -19.61 -13.08
C ASP A 57 -29.87 -20.96 -13.02
N HIS A 58 -28.68 -21.04 -13.63
CA HIS A 58 -27.79 -22.21 -13.59
C HIS A 58 -26.51 -21.99 -12.78
N LEU A 59 -26.32 -20.81 -12.18
CA LEU A 59 -25.28 -20.57 -11.17
C LEU A 59 -25.91 -20.50 -9.78
N PRO A 60 -25.37 -21.17 -8.74
CA PRO A 60 -25.92 -21.14 -7.38
C PRO A 60 -25.62 -19.81 -6.66
N ILE A 61 -26.18 -18.71 -7.16
CA ILE A 61 -26.07 -17.38 -6.55
C ILE A 61 -27.10 -17.29 -5.41
N HIS A 62 -26.74 -17.82 -4.23
CA HIS A 62 -27.62 -17.87 -3.05
C HIS A 62 -28.27 -16.51 -2.75
N ASN A 63 -29.60 -16.48 -2.80
CA ASN A 63 -30.39 -15.28 -2.53
C ASN A 63 -30.54 -15.06 -1.02
N ALA A 64 -29.58 -14.35 -0.41
CA ALA A 64 -29.55 -14.07 1.02
C ALA A 64 -30.68 -13.14 1.53
N SER A 65 -31.49 -12.55 0.64
CA SER A 65 -32.48 -11.51 0.98
C SER A 65 -33.64 -11.96 1.88
N GLN A 66 -33.90 -13.27 1.98
CA GLN A 66 -35.03 -13.81 2.76
C GLN A 66 -34.66 -14.17 4.22
N ASN A 67 -33.37 -14.22 4.58
CA ASN A 67 -32.93 -14.54 5.93
C ASN A 67 -32.76 -13.28 6.79
N TYR A 68 -33.89 -12.69 7.19
CA TYR A 68 -33.96 -11.72 8.29
C TYR A 68 -33.64 -12.40 9.63
N LEU A 69 -32.37 -12.68 9.87
CA LEU A 69 -31.90 -12.99 11.22
C LEU A 69 -31.92 -11.69 12.03
N SER A 70 -32.86 -11.59 12.98
CA SER A 70 -32.83 -10.57 14.03
C SER A 70 -31.45 -10.58 14.69
N PRO A 71 -30.80 -9.42 14.91
CA PRO A 71 -29.47 -9.39 15.50
C PRO A 71 -29.51 -10.06 16.88
N PRO A 72 -28.57 -10.98 17.20
CA PRO A 72 -28.56 -11.63 18.50
C PRO A 72 -28.37 -10.59 19.60
N GLN A 73 -29.36 -10.47 20.49
CA GLN A 73 -29.40 -9.45 21.56
C GLN A 73 -28.22 -9.56 22.56
N HIS A 74 -27.46 -10.65 22.51
CA HIS A 74 -26.31 -10.92 23.38
C HIS A 74 -24.97 -10.33 22.89
N LEU A 75 -24.94 -9.58 21.78
CA LEU A 75 -23.72 -8.92 21.28
C LEU A 75 -23.60 -7.42 21.61
N TYR A 76 -24.49 -6.89 22.45
CA TYR A 76 -24.16 -5.68 23.18
C TYR A 76 -23.10 -6.02 24.22
N TYR A 77 -21.89 -5.48 24.04
CA TYR A 77 -20.89 -5.45 25.10
C TYR A 77 -21.48 -4.67 26.28
N THR A 78 -22.03 -5.38 27.26
CA THR A 78 -22.13 -4.86 28.61
C THR A 78 -20.71 -4.73 29.12
N TYR A 79 -20.14 -3.54 28.94
CA TYR A 79 -19.00 -3.11 29.73
C TYR A 79 -19.29 -3.46 31.20
N PRO A 80 -18.31 -3.97 31.98
CA PRO A 80 -18.51 -4.22 33.40
C PRO A 80 -18.68 -2.89 34.12
N HIS A 81 -19.91 -2.39 34.11
CA HIS A 81 -20.35 -1.32 34.99
C HIS A 81 -20.09 -1.81 36.40
N SER A 82 -19.39 -1.01 37.19
CA SER A 82 -18.91 -1.32 38.54
C SER A 82 -20.03 -1.70 39.50
N ALA A 83 -20.45 -2.97 39.45
CA ALA A 83 -21.48 -3.55 40.28
C ALA A 83 -20.95 -3.86 41.69
N ASN A 84 -20.54 -2.80 42.41
CA ASN A 84 -20.42 -2.77 43.87
C ASN A 84 -20.19 -1.34 44.38
N LEU A 85 -21.20 -0.47 44.28
CA LEU A 85 -21.25 0.77 45.05
C LEU A 85 -22.68 1.18 45.46
N GLY A 86 -23.44 0.18 45.93
CA GLY A 86 -24.72 0.40 46.60
C GLY A 86 -24.54 0.72 48.08
N LYS A 87 -24.17 1.95 48.45
CA LYS A 87 -24.46 2.53 49.78
C LYS A 87 -24.28 4.05 49.82
N ASN A 88 -25.42 4.75 49.79
CA ASN A 88 -25.72 6.09 50.34
C ASN A 88 -24.55 7.07 50.52
N ILE A 89 -24.31 7.93 49.52
CA ILE A 89 -23.80 9.29 49.73
C ILE A 89 -24.69 10.28 48.97
N THR A 90 -25.64 10.88 49.68
CA THR A 90 -26.36 12.07 49.21
C THR A 90 -25.50 13.30 49.46
N GLY A 91 -24.71 13.72 48.48
CA GLY A 91 -23.93 14.95 48.63
C GLY A 91 -22.91 15.24 47.52
N SER A 92 -23.09 16.39 46.87
CA SER A 92 -22.14 17.09 45.97
C SER A 92 -21.82 16.48 44.60
N GLY A 93 -21.75 17.38 43.61
CA GLY A 93 -20.97 17.26 42.37
C GLY A 93 -21.09 15.99 41.54
N HIS A 94 -21.91 16.02 40.48
CA HIS A 94 -21.74 15.10 39.35
C HIS A 94 -20.41 15.39 38.62
N ALA A 95 -19.33 14.81 39.12
CA ALA A 95 -18.15 14.57 38.31
C ALA A 95 -18.56 13.62 37.17
N ILE A 96 -18.46 14.12 35.93
CA ILE A 96 -18.56 13.28 34.73
C ILE A 96 -17.56 12.14 34.90
N PRO A 97 -17.92 10.86 34.64
CA PRO A 97 -16.97 9.77 34.74
C PRO A 97 -15.76 10.07 33.86
N THR A 98 -14.62 10.34 34.48
CA THR A 98 -13.34 10.40 33.79
C THR A 98 -13.01 8.99 33.37
N TYR A 99 -13.49 8.61 32.17
CA TYR A 99 -12.99 7.46 31.43
C TYR A 99 -11.47 7.59 31.43
N SER A 100 -10.80 6.71 32.19
CA SER A 100 -9.36 6.68 32.27
C SER A 100 -8.83 6.43 30.87
N GLN A 101 -8.29 7.48 30.25
CA GLN A 101 -7.76 7.43 28.89
C GLN A 101 -6.82 6.22 28.79
N PRO A 102 -7.09 5.24 27.91
CA PRO A 102 -6.36 3.99 27.93
C PRO A 102 -4.88 4.27 27.80
N LEU A 103 -4.12 3.80 28.79
CA LEU A 103 -2.66 3.90 28.80
C LEU A 103 -2.16 3.28 27.50
N LEU A 104 -1.41 4.07 26.74
CA LEU A 104 -0.87 3.63 25.49
C LEU A 104 0.22 2.61 25.77
N ASN A 105 0.10 1.46 25.14
CA ASN A 105 0.96 0.31 25.35
C ASN A 105 2.46 0.71 25.28
N PRO A 106 3.29 0.41 26.31
CA PRO A 106 4.73 0.69 26.28
C PRO A 106 5.46 0.11 25.06
N TYR A 107 5.01 -1.01 24.49
CA TYR A 107 5.58 -1.59 23.26
C TYR A 107 5.46 -0.66 22.04
N LEU A 108 4.57 0.34 22.05
CA LEU A 108 4.48 1.37 20.99
C LEU A 108 5.44 2.57 21.20
N ALA A 109 5.93 2.80 22.42
CA ALA A 109 6.75 3.98 22.72
C ALA A 109 8.04 4.09 21.88
N PRO A 110 8.77 3.00 21.55
CA PRO A 110 9.91 3.07 20.63
C PRO A 110 9.56 3.60 19.23
N LEU A 111 8.35 3.27 18.74
CA LEU A 111 7.88 3.63 17.38
C LEU A 111 7.52 5.12 17.25
N PHE A 112 7.42 5.85 18.36
CA PHE A 112 7.12 7.29 18.36
C PHE A 112 8.37 8.15 18.15
N LYS A 113 9.56 7.55 18.25
CA LYS A 113 10.82 8.22 17.91
C LYS A 113 10.91 8.35 16.39
N CYS A 114 11.34 9.52 15.93
CA CYS A 114 11.53 9.80 14.51
C CYS A 114 13.01 9.67 14.15
N PRO A 115 13.47 8.52 13.61
CA PRO A 115 14.89 8.32 13.28
C PRO A 115 15.34 9.14 12.07
N ARG A 116 14.40 9.73 11.32
CA ARG A 116 14.64 10.49 10.09
C ARG A 116 13.87 11.81 10.15
N GLN A 117 14.49 12.88 9.68
CA GLN A 117 13.83 14.17 9.53
C GLN A 117 12.93 14.15 8.28
N ALA A 118 11.71 14.69 8.42
CA ALA A 118 10.83 14.89 7.28
C ALA A 118 11.36 16.00 6.36
N ASN A 119 11.22 15.82 5.05
CA ASN A 119 11.59 16.80 4.03
C ASN A 119 10.85 18.13 4.27
N ARG A 120 11.57 19.28 4.28
CA ARG A 120 10.96 20.57 4.65
C ARG A 120 9.92 21.11 3.66
N PHE A 121 9.95 20.65 2.41
CA PHE A 121 9.03 21.10 1.35
C PHE A 121 7.86 20.15 1.15
N THR A 122 8.12 18.85 1.04
CA THR A 122 7.09 17.83 0.80
C THR A 122 6.45 17.33 2.09
N SER A 123 7.07 17.59 3.26
CA SER A 123 6.69 17.05 4.58
C SER A 123 6.74 15.52 4.70
N HIS A 124 7.28 14.80 3.71
CA HIS A 124 7.37 13.33 3.72
C HIS A 124 8.61 12.83 4.48
N ILE A 125 8.52 11.65 5.08
CA ILE A 125 9.68 10.85 5.49
C ILE A 125 10.09 9.94 4.35
N ARG A 126 11.39 9.92 4.04
CA ARG A 126 12.00 9.05 3.03
C ARG A 126 12.66 7.85 3.71
N LEU A 127 12.11 6.67 3.47
CA LEU A 127 12.69 5.39 3.86
C LEU A 127 13.89 5.05 2.94
N PRO A 128 14.93 4.35 3.43
CA PRO A 128 16.12 4.02 2.66
C PRO A 128 15.90 2.89 1.66
N ASN A 129 14.77 2.17 1.77
CA ASN A 129 14.45 1.02 0.95
C ASN A 129 14.04 1.50 -0.45
N PRO A 130 14.71 1.07 -1.52
CA PRO A 130 14.34 1.44 -2.89
C PRO A 130 13.11 0.68 -3.37
N VAL A 131 12.32 1.35 -4.20
CA VAL A 131 11.29 0.74 -5.03
C VAL A 131 11.95 0.01 -6.21
N ARG A 132 11.56 -1.25 -6.43
CA ARG A 132 12.05 -2.14 -7.49
C ARG A 132 10.89 -2.57 -8.39
N ASN A 133 11.18 -2.88 -9.64
CA ASN A 133 10.16 -3.18 -10.64
C ASN A 133 9.56 -4.58 -10.43
N ILE A 134 8.29 -4.74 -10.81
CA ILE A 134 7.62 -6.04 -10.95
C ILE A 134 7.43 -6.31 -12.45
N SER A 135 7.78 -7.51 -12.90
CA SER A 135 7.47 -7.98 -14.24
C SER A 135 6.50 -9.16 -14.21
N MET A 136 5.38 -9.00 -14.92
CA MET A 136 4.42 -10.09 -15.14
C MET A 136 4.80 -11.01 -16.30
N ILE A 137 5.88 -10.71 -17.04
CA ILE A 137 6.37 -11.49 -18.17
C ILE A 137 7.36 -12.53 -17.61
N PRO A 138 7.16 -13.85 -17.79
CA PRO A 138 8.05 -14.86 -17.22
C PRO A 138 9.35 -15.03 -18.04
N PRO A 139 10.39 -15.66 -17.47
CA PRO A 139 11.65 -15.92 -18.15
C PRO A 139 11.50 -16.62 -19.51
N GLY A 140 12.19 -16.11 -20.53
CA GLY A 140 12.20 -16.70 -21.87
C GLY A 140 10.89 -16.58 -22.66
N SER A 141 9.89 -15.84 -22.16
CA SER A 141 8.70 -15.47 -22.92
C SER A 141 9.03 -14.45 -24.00
N THR A 142 8.26 -14.46 -25.10
CA THR A 142 8.19 -13.31 -25.99
C THR A 142 7.61 -12.08 -25.27
N HIS A 143 7.83 -10.90 -25.85
CA HIS A 143 7.25 -9.64 -25.40
C HIS A 143 5.73 -9.74 -25.17
N ASP A 144 5.25 -9.09 -24.11
CA ASP A 144 3.83 -8.95 -23.78
C ASP A 144 3.52 -7.45 -23.71
N ASP A 145 2.77 -6.94 -24.70
CA ASP A 145 2.40 -5.53 -24.79
C ASP A 145 1.33 -5.10 -23.78
N ARG A 146 0.78 -6.04 -22.99
CA ARG A 146 -0.25 -5.72 -21.99
C ARG A 146 0.33 -4.87 -20.87
N ARG A 147 -0.43 -3.87 -20.45
CA ARG A 147 -0.11 -3.07 -19.26
C ARG A 147 -0.72 -3.72 -18.03
N PHE A 148 0.14 -4.03 -17.07
CA PHE A 148 -0.23 -4.57 -15.76
C PHE A 148 -0.27 -3.44 -14.73
N TRP A 149 -1.25 -3.48 -13.82
CA TRP A 149 -1.51 -2.41 -12.87
C TRP A 149 -1.89 -2.92 -11.49
N ASN A 150 -1.68 -2.09 -10.47
CA ASN A 150 -2.18 -2.30 -9.11
C ASN A 150 -1.81 -3.68 -8.55
N PRO A 151 -0.50 -3.97 -8.38
CA PRO A 151 -0.03 -5.28 -7.94
C PRO A 151 -0.53 -5.55 -6.51
N THR A 152 -1.29 -6.62 -6.35
CA THR A 152 -1.55 -7.19 -5.04
C THR A 152 -0.68 -8.43 -4.85
N ILE A 153 0.05 -8.45 -3.74
CA ILE A 153 1.08 -9.45 -3.43
C ILE A 153 0.64 -10.21 -2.18
N MET A 154 0.72 -11.53 -2.22
CA MET A 154 0.58 -12.42 -1.07
C MET A 154 1.79 -13.34 -1.06
N SER A 155 2.45 -13.49 0.08
CA SER A 155 3.55 -14.44 0.22
C SER A 155 3.00 -15.85 0.40
N LEU A 156 3.62 -16.81 -0.29
CA LEU A 156 3.28 -18.22 -0.23
C LEU A 156 3.96 -18.87 1.00
N PRO A 157 3.45 -20.03 1.48
CA PRO A 157 4.04 -20.71 2.62
C PRO A 157 5.47 -21.19 2.33
N TRP A 158 6.32 -21.28 3.35
CA TRP A 158 7.76 -21.59 3.21
C TRP A 158 8.08 -22.92 2.50
N TRP A 159 7.14 -23.88 2.47
CA TRP A 159 7.31 -25.16 1.77
C TRP A 159 7.06 -25.07 0.27
N SER A 160 6.44 -23.98 -0.21
CA SER A 160 6.25 -23.66 -1.63
C SER A 160 7.56 -23.68 -2.41
N GLU A 161 7.47 -23.92 -3.71
CA GLU A 161 8.58 -23.74 -4.64
C GLU A 161 8.87 -22.26 -4.86
N ASN A 162 7.81 -21.47 -5.02
CA ASN A 162 7.86 -20.03 -5.27
C ASN A 162 7.42 -19.23 -4.04
N GLN A 163 7.96 -18.02 -3.87
CA GLN A 163 7.78 -17.20 -2.66
C GLN A 163 6.50 -16.35 -2.65
N TYR A 164 6.03 -15.90 -3.82
CA TYR A 164 4.95 -14.94 -3.89
C TYR A 164 3.87 -15.36 -4.90
N LEU A 165 2.65 -14.96 -4.61
CA LEU A 165 1.53 -14.92 -5.52
C LEU A 165 1.31 -13.46 -5.90
N LEU A 166 1.30 -13.16 -7.20
CA LEU A 166 0.97 -11.85 -7.74
C LEU A 166 -0.39 -11.91 -8.39
N VAL A 167 -1.25 -10.94 -8.09
CA VAL A 167 -2.41 -10.63 -8.93
C VAL A 167 -2.31 -9.19 -9.42
N SER A 168 -2.50 -9.03 -10.72
CA SER A 168 -2.35 -7.78 -11.44
C SER A 168 -3.56 -7.55 -12.33
N ARG A 169 -4.01 -6.30 -12.39
CA ARG A 169 -5.10 -5.89 -13.28
C ARG A 169 -4.54 -5.59 -14.66
N ILE A 170 -5.26 -5.99 -15.71
CA ILE A 170 -5.02 -5.58 -17.11
C ILE A 170 -6.32 -5.01 -17.69
N VAL A 171 -6.21 -4.11 -18.68
CA VAL A 171 -7.34 -3.78 -19.57
C VAL A 171 -7.15 -4.46 -20.91
N THR A 172 -8.20 -5.09 -21.39
CA THR A 172 -8.32 -5.61 -22.75
C THR A 172 -8.98 -4.58 -23.66
N ASP A 173 -9.01 -4.86 -24.96
CA ASP A 173 -9.79 -4.07 -25.92
C ASP A 173 -11.23 -3.89 -25.43
N GLY A 174 -11.78 -2.68 -25.60
CA GLY A 174 -13.12 -2.32 -25.11
C GLY A 174 -13.20 -1.85 -23.65
N ASN A 175 -12.07 -1.56 -23.00
CA ASN A 175 -11.97 -1.11 -21.59
C ASN A 175 -12.36 -2.16 -20.53
N TYR A 176 -12.52 -3.43 -20.90
CA TYR A 176 -12.82 -4.51 -19.97
C TYR A 176 -11.59 -4.81 -19.10
N GLN A 177 -11.80 -5.00 -17.79
CA GLN A 177 -10.74 -5.18 -16.80
C GLN A 177 -10.68 -6.65 -16.36
N GLU A 178 -9.62 -7.34 -16.77
CA GLU A 178 -9.30 -8.69 -16.32
C GLU A 178 -8.29 -8.62 -15.16
N ASN A 179 -8.33 -9.62 -14.28
CA ASN A 179 -7.25 -9.87 -13.33
C ASN A 179 -6.47 -11.10 -13.80
N VAL A 180 -5.14 -11.01 -13.75
CA VAL A 180 -4.23 -12.12 -14.07
C VAL A 180 -3.37 -12.43 -12.85
N LEU A 181 -3.04 -13.71 -12.69
CA LEU A 181 -2.32 -14.26 -11.55
C LEU A 181 -1.09 -15.03 -12.00
N CYS A 182 0.03 -14.89 -11.26
CA CYS A 182 1.18 -15.79 -11.39
C CYS A 182 1.80 -16.08 -10.02
N GLU A 183 2.57 -17.16 -9.94
CA GLU A 183 3.58 -17.33 -8.89
C GLU A 183 4.87 -16.60 -9.29
N ALA A 184 5.57 -16.03 -8.33
CA ALA A 184 6.70 -15.11 -8.55
C ALA A 184 7.79 -15.23 -7.48
N ASN A 185 9.03 -14.90 -7.88
CA ASN A 185 10.23 -14.89 -7.03
C ASN A 185 11.03 -13.59 -7.23
N ILE A 186 11.89 -13.25 -6.26
CA ILE A 186 12.81 -12.11 -6.39
C ILE A 186 14.14 -12.63 -6.96
N CYS A 187 14.69 -11.94 -7.95
CA CYS A 187 16.06 -12.19 -8.43
C CYS A 187 17.02 -11.08 -7.97
N TYR A 188 18.31 -11.41 -7.85
CA TYR A 188 19.40 -10.50 -7.48
C TYR A 188 20.60 -10.68 -8.44
N THR A 189 21.29 -9.63 -8.86
CA THR A 189 22.50 -9.77 -9.73
C THR A 189 23.77 -10.19 -9.00
N ASN A 190 23.84 -9.95 -7.69
CA ASN A 190 24.93 -10.41 -6.85
C ASN A 190 24.35 -10.94 -5.52
N PRO A 191 23.77 -12.16 -5.53
CA PRO A 191 23.20 -12.75 -4.31
C PRO A 191 24.33 -13.08 -3.34
N SER A 192 24.55 -12.19 -2.37
CA SER A 192 25.37 -12.49 -1.20
C SER A 192 24.87 -13.77 -0.53
N VAL A 193 25.80 -14.56 0.02
CA VAL A 193 25.53 -15.95 0.40
C VAL A 193 24.39 -16.06 1.42
N ASP A 194 24.23 -15.07 2.30
CA ASP A 194 23.20 -15.00 3.34
C ASP A 194 21.78 -14.63 2.84
N VAL A 195 21.61 -14.20 1.59
CA VAL A 195 20.30 -13.76 1.05
C VAL A 195 19.54 -14.87 0.32
N ARG A 196 20.14 -16.06 0.13
CA ARG A 196 19.58 -17.19 -0.61
C ARG A 196 18.40 -17.87 0.10
N ARG A 197 17.24 -17.20 0.13
CA ARG A 197 15.96 -17.81 0.47
C ARG A 197 15.54 -18.77 -0.63
N LYS A 198 14.85 -19.86 -0.27
CA LYS A 198 14.28 -20.82 -1.24
C LYS A 198 13.40 -20.05 -2.24
N GLY A 199 13.62 -20.25 -3.54
CA GLY A 199 12.92 -19.55 -4.62
C GLY A 199 13.59 -18.26 -5.11
N ASP A 200 14.36 -17.53 -4.28
CA ASP A 200 15.09 -16.36 -4.76
C ASP A 200 16.34 -16.80 -5.55
N GLY A 201 16.60 -16.13 -6.67
CA GLY A 201 17.59 -16.55 -7.67
C GLY A 201 18.59 -15.46 -8.06
N GLU A 202 19.58 -15.85 -8.87
CA GLU A 202 20.40 -14.90 -9.60
C GLU A 202 19.61 -14.35 -10.79
N CYS A 203 19.62 -13.03 -11.03
CA CYS A 203 18.94 -12.46 -12.20
C CYS A 203 19.63 -12.89 -13.49
N THR A 204 18.91 -13.57 -14.37
CA THR A 204 19.35 -13.87 -15.74
C THR A 204 19.42 -12.59 -16.57
N PRO A 205 20.14 -12.58 -17.72
CA PRO A 205 20.13 -11.42 -18.64
C PRO A 205 18.72 -11.02 -19.11
N ASP A 206 17.81 -11.99 -19.23
CA ASP A 206 16.40 -11.80 -19.57
C ASP A 206 15.62 -11.11 -18.44
N ASP A 207 15.92 -11.43 -17.17
CA ASP A 207 15.37 -10.72 -16.02
C ASP A 207 15.77 -9.24 -16.03
N LEU A 208 17.04 -8.95 -16.31
CA LEU A 208 17.56 -7.59 -16.35
C LEU A 208 16.93 -6.74 -17.46
N GLN A 209 16.61 -7.35 -18.60
CA GLN A 209 15.90 -6.68 -19.69
C GLN A 209 14.49 -6.22 -19.28
N HIS A 210 13.78 -7.01 -18.47
CA HIS A 210 12.41 -6.69 -18.04
C HIS A 210 12.33 -5.90 -16.74
N LEU A 211 13.28 -6.09 -15.81
CA LEU A 211 13.28 -5.46 -14.49
C LEU A 211 14.11 -4.17 -14.45
N GLY A 212 14.99 -3.93 -15.42
CA GLY A 212 15.73 -2.68 -15.59
C GLY A 212 16.70 -2.34 -14.44
N GLY A 213 17.11 -3.33 -13.64
CA GLY A 213 18.02 -3.11 -12.52
C GLY A 213 18.45 -4.39 -11.81
N ASN A 214 19.36 -4.25 -10.84
CA ASN A 214 20.07 -5.33 -10.15
C ASN A 214 19.21 -6.26 -9.28
N VAL A 215 17.92 -5.97 -9.12
CA VAL A 215 16.97 -6.77 -8.32
C VAL A 215 15.54 -6.40 -8.71
N GLY A 216 14.67 -7.39 -8.77
CA GLY A 216 13.23 -7.20 -9.00
C GLY A 216 12.42 -8.49 -8.81
N LEU A 217 11.10 -8.37 -8.91
CA LEU A 217 10.14 -9.44 -8.65
C LEU A 217 9.50 -9.87 -9.97
N ARG A 218 9.59 -11.15 -10.34
CA ARG A 218 9.15 -11.64 -11.65
C ARG A 218 8.28 -12.88 -11.54
N CYS A 219 7.24 -12.96 -12.38
CA CYS A 219 6.49 -14.20 -12.57
C CYS A 219 7.40 -15.34 -13.00
N VAL A 220 7.22 -16.53 -12.44
CA VAL A 220 7.96 -17.74 -12.82
C VAL A 220 7.32 -18.42 -14.04
N GLY A 221 6.00 -18.33 -14.19
CA GLY A 221 5.24 -18.83 -15.33
C GLY A 221 4.26 -17.78 -15.88
N SER A 222 3.71 -18.04 -17.07
CA SER A 222 2.82 -17.11 -17.76
C SER A 222 1.57 -16.79 -16.93
N PRO A 223 1.18 -15.50 -16.79
CA PRO A 223 0.03 -15.12 -15.98
C PRO A 223 -1.28 -15.75 -16.46
N VAL A 224 -1.96 -16.45 -15.55
CA VAL A 224 -3.25 -17.11 -15.77
C VAL A 224 -4.38 -16.10 -15.53
N LYS A 225 -5.38 -16.07 -16.41
CA LYS A 225 -6.57 -15.22 -16.22
C LYS A 225 -7.42 -15.75 -15.06
N LEU A 226 -7.81 -14.87 -14.14
CA LEU A 226 -8.75 -15.19 -13.07
C LEU A 226 -10.18 -15.12 -13.61
N GLY A 227 -10.74 -16.29 -13.93
CA GLY A 227 -12.12 -16.44 -14.38
C GLY A 227 -13.13 -16.20 -13.27
N VAL A 228 -13.48 -14.94 -13.03
CA VAL A 228 -14.56 -14.53 -12.11
C VAL A 228 -15.83 -14.22 -12.95
N PRO A 229 -17.04 -14.64 -12.52
CA PRO A 229 -18.26 -14.39 -13.28
C PRO A 229 -18.75 -12.94 -13.12
N PRO A 230 -19.24 -12.27 -14.19
CA PRO A 230 -19.76 -10.91 -14.10
C PRO A 230 -21.02 -10.85 -13.23
N THR A 231 -21.22 -9.73 -12.56
CA THR A 231 -22.33 -9.52 -11.61
C THR A 231 -23.30 -8.44 -12.14
N PRO A 232 -24.60 -8.48 -11.76
CA PRO A 232 -25.55 -7.43 -12.14
C PRO A 232 -25.39 -6.19 -11.25
N ALA A 233 -25.68 -5.00 -11.81
CA ALA A 233 -25.73 -3.74 -11.07
C ALA A 233 -27.17 -3.36 -10.69
N GLU A 234 -27.36 -2.83 -9.48
CA GLU A 234 -28.58 -2.11 -9.09
C GLU A 234 -28.29 -0.64 -8.75
N LYS A 235 -29.30 0.25 -8.83
CA LYS A 235 -29.26 1.60 -8.22
C LYS A 235 -28.09 2.51 -8.68
N CYS A 236 -27.49 2.27 -9.84
CA CYS A 236 -26.59 3.21 -10.51
C CYS A 236 -27.37 4.42 -11.03
N LEU A 237 -27.65 5.38 -10.14
CA LEU A 237 -28.48 6.57 -10.42
C LEU A 237 -27.67 7.87 -10.30
N GLY A 238 -28.07 8.89 -11.07
CA GLY A 238 -27.44 10.20 -11.10
C GLY A 238 -25.96 10.13 -11.45
N LYS A 239 -25.08 10.64 -10.57
CA LYS A 239 -23.63 10.64 -10.78
C LYS A 239 -22.99 9.26 -10.91
N PHE A 240 -23.75 8.18 -10.67
CA PHE A 240 -23.30 6.80 -10.81
C PHE A 240 -23.82 6.09 -12.07
N GLU A 241 -24.62 6.76 -12.92
CA GLU A 241 -25.15 6.15 -14.15
C GLU A 241 -24.06 5.67 -15.12
N SER A 242 -22.93 6.38 -15.20
CA SER A 242 -21.77 5.94 -16.00
C SER A 242 -21.05 4.70 -15.48
N TYR A 243 -21.50 4.14 -14.35
CA TYR A 243 -20.92 2.96 -13.70
C TYR A 243 -21.86 1.73 -13.79
N THR A 244 -22.97 1.80 -14.54
CA THR A 244 -23.82 0.62 -14.83
C THR A 244 -23.03 -0.51 -15.49
N ASP A 245 -22.17 -0.15 -16.45
CA ASP A 245 -21.53 -1.08 -17.37
C ASP A 245 -19.99 -1.06 -17.25
N ILE A 246 -19.42 -0.85 -16.04
CA ILE A 246 -17.96 -0.98 -15.87
C ILE A 246 -17.55 -2.43 -16.19
N PRO A 247 -16.77 -2.71 -17.23
CA PRO A 247 -16.64 -4.09 -17.66
C PRO A 247 -15.54 -4.80 -16.86
N GLY A 248 -15.89 -5.89 -16.18
CA GLY A 248 -14.95 -6.78 -15.50
C GLY A 248 -14.77 -6.51 -13.99
N PHE A 249 -13.54 -6.72 -13.51
CA PHE A 249 -13.21 -6.72 -12.08
C PHE A 249 -12.10 -5.73 -11.75
N HIS A 250 -12.26 -5.01 -10.65
CA HIS A 250 -11.42 -3.86 -10.32
C HIS A 250 -10.75 -4.01 -8.96
N ASP A 251 -9.49 -3.56 -8.91
CA ASP A 251 -8.65 -3.44 -7.71
C ASP A 251 -8.69 -4.69 -6.81
N PRO A 252 -8.23 -5.86 -7.31
CA PRO A 252 -8.12 -7.07 -6.52
C PRO A 252 -7.16 -6.84 -5.34
N ARG A 253 -7.49 -7.43 -4.20
CA ARG A 253 -6.68 -7.46 -2.97
C ARG A 253 -6.64 -8.89 -2.46
N ILE A 254 -5.47 -9.50 -2.52
CA ILE A 254 -5.22 -10.87 -2.02
C ILE A 254 -4.56 -10.80 -0.64
N PHE A 255 -4.95 -11.70 0.27
CA PHE A 255 -4.43 -11.77 1.64
C PHE A 255 -4.77 -13.10 2.30
N TRP A 256 -4.07 -13.42 3.39
CA TRP A 256 -4.39 -14.57 4.25
C TRP A 256 -5.48 -14.21 5.28
N SER A 257 -6.50 -15.05 5.41
CA SER A 257 -7.46 -14.97 6.52
C SER A 257 -6.80 -15.43 7.82
N GLY A 258 -7.42 -15.12 8.97
CA GLY A 258 -6.97 -15.65 10.27
C GLY A 258 -7.11 -17.17 10.42
N ARG A 259 -7.65 -17.86 9.39
CA ARG A 259 -7.75 -19.33 9.29
C ARG A 259 -6.70 -19.93 8.34
N GLY A 260 -5.77 -19.12 7.84
CA GLY A 260 -4.82 -19.52 6.80
C GLY A 260 -5.45 -19.68 5.41
N GLU A 261 -6.64 -19.13 5.16
CA GLU A 261 -7.27 -19.20 3.84
C GLU A 261 -6.72 -18.11 2.91
N PRO A 262 -6.38 -18.42 1.64
CA PRO A 262 -5.97 -17.42 0.67
C PRO A 262 -7.22 -16.76 0.09
N LEU A 263 -7.55 -15.55 0.54
CA LEU A 263 -8.77 -14.84 0.12
C LEU A 263 -8.44 -13.71 -0.85
N MET A 264 -9.35 -13.47 -1.79
CA MET A 264 -9.33 -12.30 -2.67
C MET A 264 -10.60 -11.48 -2.46
N ILE A 265 -10.41 -10.19 -2.17
CA ILE A 265 -11.47 -9.19 -2.26
C ILE A 265 -11.30 -8.43 -3.59
N LEU A 266 -12.41 -8.15 -4.28
CA LEU A 266 -12.43 -7.45 -5.57
C LEU A 266 -13.68 -6.59 -5.73
N ASN A 267 -13.61 -5.50 -6.50
CA ASN A 267 -14.76 -4.65 -6.80
C ASN A 267 -15.37 -5.02 -8.14
N THR A 268 -16.70 -5.05 -8.22
CA THR A 268 -17.46 -5.18 -9.47
C THR A 268 -18.88 -4.64 -9.23
N GLN A 269 -19.85 -4.89 -10.11
CA GLN A 269 -21.24 -4.48 -9.90
C GLN A 269 -21.83 -5.09 -8.62
N SER A 270 -22.83 -4.44 -8.02
CA SER A 270 -23.45 -4.87 -6.77
C SER A 270 -24.94 -5.19 -6.94
N ARG A 271 -25.43 -6.19 -6.21
CA ARG A 271 -26.87 -6.53 -6.14
C ARG A 271 -27.63 -5.65 -5.15
N TYR A 272 -26.94 -4.73 -4.46
CA TYR A 272 -27.50 -3.91 -3.38
C TYR A 272 -27.24 -2.41 -3.57
N ALA A 273 -26.21 -2.05 -4.33
CA ALA A 273 -25.69 -0.74 -4.66
C ALA A 273 -25.19 -0.74 -6.13
N CYS A 274 -24.60 0.35 -6.63
CA CYS A 274 -24.12 0.39 -8.01
C CYS A 274 -22.88 -0.48 -8.22
N SER A 275 -21.90 -0.35 -7.32
CA SER A 275 -20.72 -1.21 -7.27
C SER A 275 -20.39 -1.54 -5.82
N GLY A 276 -19.88 -2.75 -5.62
CA GLY A 276 -19.61 -3.31 -4.31
C GLY A 276 -18.43 -4.26 -4.32
N LEU A 277 -18.06 -4.69 -3.13
CA LEU A 277 -16.94 -5.57 -2.88
C LEU A 277 -17.41 -7.01 -2.72
N TRP A 278 -16.69 -7.91 -3.35
CA TRP A 278 -16.95 -9.34 -3.33
C TRP A 278 -15.73 -10.07 -2.81
N ILE A 279 -15.95 -11.17 -2.09
CA ILE A 279 -14.90 -12.05 -1.58
C ILE A 279 -15.02 -13.44 -2.20
N ILE A 280 -13.87 -14.07 -2.47
CA ILE A 280 -13.75 -15.45 -2.94
C ILE A 280 -12.47 -16.06 -2.40
N ASP A 281 -12.47 -17.38 -2.18
CA ASP A 281 -11.25 -18.14 -1.91
C ASP A 281 -10.45 -18.33 -3.20
N LEU A 282 -9.17 -17.94 -3.21
CA LEU A 282 -8.30 -17.97 -4.39
C LEU A 282 -8.09 -19.38 -4.96
N ARG A 283 -8.30 -20.43 -4.16
CA ARG A 283 -8.23 -21.82 -4.64
C ARG A 283 -9.31 -22.15 -5.66
N VAL A 284 -10.39 -21.38 -5.70
CA VAL A 284 -11.50 -21.56 -6.66
C VAL A 284 -11.11 -21.10 -8.08
N PRO A 285 -10.70 -19.84 -8.33
CA PRO A 285 -10.21 -19.42 -9.64
C PRO A 285 -8.77 -19.87 -9.94
N TYR A 286 -8.00 -20.32 -8.93
CA TYR A 286 -6.64 -20.85 -9.10
C TYR A 286 -6.41 -22.18 -8.35
N PRO A 287 -6.85 -23.31 -8.93
CA PRO A 287 -6.75 -24.64 -8.30
C PRO A 287 -5.35 -25.11 -7.85
N PRO A 288 -4.21 -24.76 -8.48
CA PRO A 288 -2.88 -25.20 -8.01
C PRO A 288 -2.60 -24.86 -6.54
N LEU A 289 -3.13 -23.73 -6.05
CA LEU A 289 -2.99 -23.30 -4.66
C LEU A 289 -3.66 -24.26 -3.65
N HIS A 290 -4.68 -25.03 -4.07
CA HIS A 290 -5.25 -26.09 -3.23
C HIS A 290 -4.23 -27.22 -2.99
N ALA A 291 -3.53 -27.66 -4.04
CA ALA A 291 -2.51 -28.69 -3.94
C ALA A 291 -1.30 -28.22 -3.09
N LEU A 292 -0.88 -26.95 -3.24
CA LEU A 292 0.17 -26.36 -2.42
C LEU A 292 -0.18 -26.29 -0.91
N LEU A 293 -1.43 -26.01 -0.57
CA LEU A 293 -1.86 -26.00 0.84
C LEU A 293 -2.07 -27.41 1.40
N ALA A 294 -2.50 -28.37 0.57
CA ALA A 294 -2.62 -29.77 0.96
C ALA A 294 -1.25 -30.47 1.15
N SER A 295 -0.19 -30.00 0.47
CA SER A 295 1.18 -30.51 0.61
C SER A 295 1.95 -29.97 1.82
N SER A 296 1.26 -29.35 2.79
CA SER A 296 1.87 -28.85 4.03
C SER A 296 2.66 -29.95 4.75
N PRO A 297 3.97 -29.75 5.01
CA PRO A 297 4.79 -30.76 5.69
C PRO A 297 4.47 -30.86 7.19
N THR A 298 3.77 -29.88 7.77
CA THR A 298 3.42 -29.84 9.19
C THR A 298 2.00 -30.34 9.45
N HIS A 299 1.10 -30.15 8.48
CA HIS A 299 -0.29 -30.60 8.53
C HIS A 299 -0.73 -31.25 7.21
N PRO A 300 -0.20 -32.43 6.84
CA PRO A 300 -0.62 -33.17 5.65
C PRO A 300 -2.10 -33.55 5.77
N SER A 301 -2.94 -32.79 5.07
CA SER A 301 -4.40 -32.76 5.19
C SER A 301 -4.99 -32.08 3.95
N LEU A 302 -6.31 -31.89 3.88
CA LEU A 302 -6.97 -31.21 2.74
C LEU A 302 -6.72 -29.68 2.70
N GLY A 303 -5.78 -29.17 3.49
CA GLY A 303 -5.55 -27.74 3.73
C GLY A 303 -6.65 -27.09 4.58
N PRO A 304 -6.63 -25.75 4.72
CA PRO A 304 -7.68 -25.01 5.40
C PRO A 304 -9.06 -25.27 4.78
N LEU A 305 -10.14 -25.18 5.56
CA LEU A 305 -11.50 -25.19 4.99
C LEU A 305 -11.67 -24.04 3.98
N ILE A 306 -12.60 -24.17 3.04
CA ILE A 306 -12.93 -23.10 2.07
C ILE A 306 -14.21 -22.40 2.56
N SER A 307 -14.08 -21.22 3.17
CA SER A 307 -15.25 -20.44 3.65
C SER A 307 -15.99 -19.73 2.53
N TYR A 308 -15.32 -19.40 1.43
CA TYR A 308 -15.89 -18.64 0.31
C TYR A 308 -15.70 -19.39 -1.03
N PRO A 309 -16.36 -20.56 -1.21
CA PRO A 309 -16.26 -21.37 -2.42
C PRO A 309 -16.88 -20.72 -3.67
N HIS A 310 -17.65 -19.65 -3.48
CA HIS A 310 -18.32 -18.89 -4.52
C HIS A 310 -18.12 -17.39 -4.26
N LEU A 311 -18.17 -16.59 -5.33
CA LEU A 311 -18.09 -15.14 -5.25
C LEU A 311 -19.23 -14.60 -4.38
N THR A 312 -18.88 -14.02 -3.23
CA THR A 312 -19.81 -13.64 -2.16
C THR A 312 -19.81 -12.13 -1.94
N GLU A 313 -20.96 -11.47 -2.05
CA GLU A 313 -21.05 -10.00 -1.93
C GLU A 313 -20.92 -9.56 -0.46
N LEU A 314 -19.88 -8.79 -0.16
CA LEU A 314 -19.67 -8.20 1.16
C LEU A 314 -20.69 -7.06 1.35
N THR A 315 -21.58 -7.24 2.33
CA THR A 315 -22.84 -6.48 2.39
C THR A 315 -23.02 -5.82 3.75
N ARG A 316 -23.16 -4.49 3.74
CA ARG A 316 -23.33 -3.67 4.94
C ARG A 316 -24.75 -3.80 5.52
N ASN A 317 -24.86 -3.76 6.84
CA ASN A 317 -26.09 -3.92 7.61
C ASN A 317 -26.21 -2.82 8.68
N PRO A 318 -27.40 -2.21 8.93
CA PRO A 318 -28.68 -2.41 8.25
C PRO A 318 -28.68 -1.87 6.81
N PRO A 319 -29.63 -2.28 5.94
CA PRO A 319 -29.67 -1.86 4.53
C PRO A 319 -29.65 -0.34 4.30
N GLY A 320 -30.20 0.44 5.21
CA GLY A 320 -30.20 1.92 5.16
C GLY A 320 -28.83 2.58 5.37
N THR A 321 -27.77 1.83 5.70
CA THR A 321 -26.40 2.35 5.84
C THR A 321 -25.52 2.14 4.61
N ARG A 322 -26.03 1.48 3.56
CA ARG A 322 -25.27 1.12 2.36
C ARG A 322 -24.96 2.35 1.50
N SER A 323 -23.71 2.49 1.09
CA SER A 323 -23.29 3.47 0.08
C SER A 323 -23.73 3.02 -1.32
N PRO A 324 -24.05 3.93 -2.27
CA PRO A 324 -24.19 3.58 -3.68
C PRO A 324 -22.90 3.01 -4.32
N MET A 325 -21.75 3.25 -3.68
CA MET A 325 -20.42 2.78 -4.08
C MET A 325 -19.73 2.23 -2.83
N GLU A 326 -19.69 0.91 -2.69
CA GLU A 326 -18.96 0.24 -1.60
C GLU A 326 -17.59 -0.19 -2.14
N LYS A 327 -16.55 0.53 -1.71
CA LYS A 327 -15.18 0.37 -2.21
C LYS A 327 -14.17 0.51 -1.06
N ASN A 328 -12.97 0.00 -1.27
CA ASN A 328 -11.81 0.09 -0.37
C ASN A 328 -11.96 -0.62 0.99
N TRP A 329 -13.00 -1.43 1.25
CA TRP A 329 -13.11 -2.09 2.56
C TRP A 329 -11.87 -2.94 2.88
N MET A 330 -11.58 -3.07 4.18
CA MET A 330 -10.41 -3.79 4.68
C MET A 330 -10.84 -4.90 5.64
N PHE A 331 -10.27 -6.09 5.44
CA PHE A 331 -10.51 -7.28 6.25
C PHE A 331 -9.62 -7.28 7.51
N PHE A 332 -10.14 -7.80 8.61
CA PHE A 332 -9.48 -7.93 9.90
C PHE A 332 -9.85 -9.30 10.50
N ALA A 333 -8.87 -10.05 11.01
CA ALA A 333 -9.10 -11.34 11.66
C ALA A 333 -8.26 -11.41 12.95
N PRO A 334 -8.84 -11.08 14.13
CA PRO A 334 -8.11 -11.13 15.41
C PRO A 334 -7.60 -12.54 15.72
N ASP A 335 -8.40 -13.53 15.34
CA ASP A 335 -8.26 -14.96 15.57
C ASP A 335 -8.85 -15.76 14.38
N ALA A 336 -8.71 -17.08 14.40
CA ALA A 336 -9.27 -17.98 13.39
C ALA A 336 -10.80 -18.15 13.48
N ALA A 337 -11.43 -17.77 14.60
CA ALA A 337 -12.86 -17.98 14.81
C ALA A 337 -13.72 -16.81 14.30
N SER A 338 -13.11 -15.65 14.04
CA SER A 338 -13.84 -14.43 13.74
C SER A 338 -13.17 -13.54 12.69
N SER A 339 -14.00 -12.84 11.94
CA SER A 339 -13.56 -11.91 10.91
C SER A 339 -14.42 -10.66 10.94
N TYR A 340 -13.82 -9.54 10.59
CA TYR A 340 -14.39 -8.21 10.69
C TYR A 340 -14.02 -7.43 9.44
N ILE A 341 -14.85 -6.44 9.11
CA ILE A 341 -14.63 -5.55 7.98
C ILE A 341 -14.72 -4.11 8.47
N HIS A 342 -13.81 -3.30 7.95
CA HIS A 342 -13.77 -1.86 8.09
C HIS A 342 -14.17 -1.19 6.77
N TYR A 343 -15.25 -0.39 6.78
CA TYR A 343 -15.88 0.17 5.58
C TYR A 343 -15.46 1.60 5.28
N GLU A 344 -15.56 2.47 6.29
CA GLU A 344 -15.49 3.92 6.15
C GLU A 344 -14.37 4.45 7.01
N ILE A 345 -13.63 5.41 6.48
CA ILE A 345 -12.62 6.15 7.24
C ILE A 345 -12.64 7.63 6.87
N SER A 346 -12.82 8.47 7.89
CA SER A 346 -12.77 9.92 7.81
C SER A 346 -12.07 10.45 9.07
N PRO A 347 -11.79 11.76 9.17
CA PRO A 347 -11.27 12.34 10.42
C PRO A 347 -12.17 12.08 11.63
N HIS A 348 -13.50 11.98 11.43
CA HIS A 348 -14.52 11.94 12.47
C HIS A 348 -15.33 10.63 12.51
N THR A 349 -15.07 9.69 11.61
CA THR A 349 -15.90 8.48 11.44
C THR A 349 -15.03 7.31 11.03
N ARG A 350 -15.13 6.21 11.77
CA ARG A 350 -14.66 4.89 11.33
C ARG A 350 -15.76 3.86 11.58
N THR A 351 -15.94 2.93 10.65
CA THR A 351 -17.03 1.94 10.76
C THR A 351 -16.45 0.54 10.64
N PHE A 352 -16.45 -0.20 11.76
CA PHE A 352 -16.10 -1.62 11.82
C PHE A 352 -17.37 -2.44 12.05
N ALA A 353 -17.43 -3.66 11.52
CA ALA A 353 -18.46 -4.63 11.89
C ALA A 353 -17.92 -6.05 11.78
N LYS A 354 -18.57 -6.99 12.48
CA LYS A 354 -18.26 -8.42 12.37
C LYS A 354 -18.85 -8.98 11.08
N LEU A 355 -18.05 -9.73 10.35
CA LEU A 355 -18.48 -10.50 9.19
C LEU A 355 -19.28 -11.71 9.67
N LEU A 356 -20.47 -11.87 9.13
CA LEU A 356 -21.35 -13.01 9.33
C LEU A 356 -21.23 -13.94 8.12
N GLY A 357 -21.86 -15.11 8.19
CA GLY A 357 -21.96 -16.00 7.02
C GLY A 357 -22.62 -15.31 5.82
N ASN A 358 -22.27 -15.76 4.61
CA ASN A 358 -22.82 -15.28 3.34
C ASN A 358 -22.56 -13.79 3.05
N GLY A 359 -21.46 -13.21 3.56
CA GLY A 359 -21.05 -11.83 3.28
C GLY A 359 -21.85 -10.74 4.00
N LEU A 360 -22.92 -11.10 4.72
CA LEU A 360 -23.64 -10.19 5.59
C LEU A 360 -22.79 -9.79 6.79
N THR A 361 -23.14 -8.68 7.44
CA THR A 361 -22.34 -8.10 8.52
C THR A 361 -23.22 -7.68 9.70
N THR A 362 -22.63 -7.44 10.87
CA THR A 362 -23.33 -6.80 11.99
C THR A 362 -23.53 -5.30 11.72
N PRO A 363 -24.36 -4.62 12.51
CA PRO A 363 -24.25 -3.17 12.71
C PRO A 363 -22.84 -2.74 13.16
N ASN A 364 -22.61 -1.42 13.18
CA ASN A 364 -21.33 -0.81 13.56
C ASN A 364 -20.91 -1.20 14.99
N LEU A 365 -19.65 -1.64 15.13
CA LEU A 365 -18.96 -2.01 16.37
C LEU A 365 -17.89 -1.00 16.80
N THR A 366 -17.57 -0.02 15.93
CA THR A 366 -17.64 1.41 16.30
C THR A 366 -17.70 1.79 17.78
N ASP A 367 -16.59 1.97 18.51
CA ASP A 367 -16.65 2.69 19.80
C ASP A 367 -17.09 4.15 19.55
N PRO A 368 -18.30 4.57 20.01
CA PRO A 368 -18.83 5.90 19.73
C PRO A 368 -18.10 7.01 20.49
N LEU A 369 -17.23 6.69 21.45
CA LEU A 369 -16.45 7.64 22.24
C LEU A 369 -15.01 7.80 21.72
N GLU A 370 -14.61 7.06 20.69
CA GLU A 370 -13.26 7.17 20.14
C GLU A 370 -13.00 8.54 19.51
N GLN A 371 -11.90 9.16 19.93
CA GLN A 371 -11.52 10.48 19.47
C GLN A 371 -10.95 10.46 18.03
N PRO A 372 -11.23 11.50 17.23
CA PRO A 372 -10.58 11.74 15.93
C PRO A 372 -9.05 11.54 15.97
N CYS A 373 -8.55 10.58 15.22
CA CYS A 373 -7.10 10.38 15.08
C CYS A 373 -6.53 10.90 13.75
N LEU A 374 -7.33 10.93 12.68
CA LEU A 374 -6.90 11.37 11.34
C LEU A 374 -7.07 12.88 11.08
N GLN A 375 -7.44 13.64 12.12
CA GLN A 375 -7.47 15.10 12.10
C GLN A 375 -6.03 15.64 12.26
N LEU A 376 -5.26 15.58 11.16
CA LEU A 376 -3.84 15.97 11.14
C LEU A 376 -3.58 17.47 11.39
N ALA A 377 -4.59 18.32 11.23
CA ALA A 377 -4.48 19.77 11.40
C ALA A 377 -5.84 20.39 11.73
N PRO A 378 -5.88 21.57 12.40
CA PRO A 378 -7.10 22.33 12.61
C PRO A 378 -7.78 22.72 11.29
N GLU A 379 -9.10 22.84 11.30
CA GLU A 379 -9.84 23.39 10.16
C GLU A 379 -9.33 24.79 9.80
N GLY A 380 -9.22 25.09 8.51
CA GLY A 380 -8.64 26.35 8.02
C GLY A 380 -7.12 26.35 7.85
N THR A 381 -6.40 25.28 8.24
CA THR A 381 -4.99 25.15 7.84
C THR A 381 -4.83 25.03 6.33
N THR A 382 -3.80 25.70 5.83
CA THR A 382 -3.39 25.69 4.43
C THR A 382 -2.09 24.91 4.26
N ASP A 383 -1.87 24.32 3.08
CA ASP A 383 -0.55 23.84 2.68
C ASP A 383 0.43 25.01 2.45
N GLY A 384 1.70 24.69 2.12
CA GLY A 384 2.73 25.69 1.82
C GLY A 384 2.45 26.57 0.58
N GLU A 385 1.35 26.31 -0.13
CA GLU A 385 0.87 27.09 -1.27
C GLU A 385 -0.43 27.85 -0.95
N GLY A 386 -0.86 27.89 0.32
CA GLY A 386 -2.04 28.64 0.76
C GLY A 386 -3.38 27.94 0.51
N ARG A 387 -3.39 26.65 0.14
CA ARG A 387 -4.63 25.90 -0.14
C ARG A 387 -5.12 25.15 1.09
N ALA A 388 -6.40 25.30 1.44
CA ALA A 388 -7.02 24.55 2.52
C ALA A 388 -6.83 23.04 2.32
N VAL A 389 -6.32 22.31 3.34
CA VAL A 389 -5.86 20.92 3.17
C VAL A 389 -7.01 19.88 3.13
N LYS A 390 -7.87 20.00 2.12
CA LYS A 390 -9.03 19.13 1.84
C LYS A 390 -8.60 17.78 1.22
N GLY A 391 -7.97 16.95 2.04
CA GLY A 391 -7.73 15.54 1.73
C GLY A 391 -8.86 14.64 2.22
N THR A 392 -9.29 13.68 1.39
CA THR A 392 -10.18 12.58 1.78
C THR A 392 -9.37 11.34 2.14
N TRP A 393 -9.80 10.59 3.16
CA TRP A 393 -9.09 9.39 3.62
C TRP A 393 -9.68 8.13 2.98
N HIS A 394 -8.81 7.18 2.61
CA HIS A 394 -9.17 5.92 1.95
C HIS A 394 -8.26 4.80 2.46
N GLN A 395 -8.80 3.59 2.64
CA GLN A 395 -7.98 2.41 2.90
C GLN A 395 -7.24 2.01 1.62
N SER A 396 -5.91 1.90 1.70
CA SER A 396 -5.07 1.61 0.54
C SER A 396 -4.71 0.13 0.43
N SER A 397 -4.25 -0.47 1.53
CA SER A 397 -3.83 -1.88 1.61
C SER A 397 -4.83 -2.78 2.34
N ASN A 398 -4.51 -4.08 2.36
CA ASN A 398 -4.96 -5.03 3.38
C ASN A 398 -4.37 -4.70 4.76
N SER A 399 -4.90 -5.32 5.82
CA SER A 399 -4.30 -5.28 7.16
C SER A 399 -3.38 -6.48 7.39
N LEU A 400 -2.26 -6.25 8.08
CA LEU A 400 -1.37 -7.31 8.58
C LEU A 400 -1.42 -7.30 10.12
N LYS A 401 -1.52 -8.49 10.73
CA LYS A 401 -1.44 -8.64 12.19
C LYS A 401 0.02 -8.59 12.60
N LEU A 402 0.34 -7.85 13.65
CA LEU A 402 1.70 -7.60 14.11
C LEU A 402 1.75 -7.78 15.62
N ILE A 403 2.76 -8.50 16.11
CA ILE A 403 3.12 -8.57 17.53
C ILE A 403 4.26 -7.57 17.76
N LEU A 404 4.11 -6.68 18.73
CA LEU A 404 5.03 -5.56 18.99
C LEU A 404 6.29 -5.97 19.77
N CYS A 405 7.00 -6.98 19.27
CA CYS A 405 8.30 -7.43 19.75
C CYS A 405 9.11 -8.01 18.57
N ASP A 406 10.39 -8.32 18.77
CA ASP A 406 11.19 -8.99 17.74
C ASP A 406 10.92 -10.51 17.77
N ARG A 407 10.90 -11.17 16.60
CA ARG A 407 10.64 -12.61 16.43
C ARG A 407 11.55 -13.47 17.30
N ALA A 408 12.82 -13.10 17.40
CA ALA A 408 13.80 -13.78 18.24
C ALA A 408 13.42 -13.79 19.73
N GLU A 409 12.63 -12.82 20.21
CA GLU A 409 12.14 -12.75 21.59
C GLU A 409 10.87 -13.59 21.82
N ALA A 410 10.10 -13.84 20.75
CA ALA A 410 8.96 -14.76 20.76
C ALA A 410 9.38 -16.23 20.55
N GLU A 411 10.52 -16.45 19.88
CA GLU A 411 11.11 -17.76 19.61
C GLU A 411 12.12 -18.21 20.68
N ALA A 412 12.62 -17.30 21.53
CA ALA A 412 13.49 -17.64 22.65
C ALA A 412 12.85 -18.68 23.57
N GLU A 413 13.49 -19.84 23.70
CA GLU A 413 13.25 -20.74 24.82
C GLU A 413 13.58 -20.01 26.12
N GLY A 414 12.81 -20.26 27.18
CA GLY A 414 12.92 -19.57 28.47
C GLY A 414 14.20 -19.90 29.23
N GLN A 415 15.35 -19.41 28.76
CA GLN A 415 16.62 -19.52 29.46
C GLN A 415 16.65 -18.54 30.63
N THR A 416 16.52 -19.09 31.85
CA THR A 416 16.63 -18.34 33.10
C THR A 416 18.09 -18.08 33.44
N GLU A 417 18.68 -17.04 32.87
CA GLU A 417 19.89 -16.47 33.47
C GLU A 417 19.56 -15.85 34.83
N ASN A 418 20.29 -16.25 35.86
CA ASN A 418 20.26 -15.66 37.21
C ASN A 418 18.87 -15.51 37.87
N GLY A 419 17.91 -16.40 37.56
CA GLY A 419 16.58 -16.38 38.17
C GLY A 419 15.68 -15.22 37.73
N LYS A 420 16.11 -14.41 36.75
CA LYS A 420 15.27 -13.42 36.05
C LYS A 420 15.23 -13.79 34.57
N GLY A 421 14.49 -14.85 34.25
CA GLY A 421 14.28 -15.24 32.85
C GLY A 421 13.69 -14.09 32.05
N LYS A 422 14.23 -13.86 30.84
CA LYS A 422 13.60 -12.97 29.87
C LYS A 422 12.26 -13.58 29.50
N GLU A 423 11.17 -12.90 29.86
CA GLU A 423 9.83 -13.40 29.59
C GLU A 423 9.62 -13.52 28.07
N ARG A 424 9.14 -14.67 27.63
CA ARG A 424 8.88 -14.96 26.21
C ARG A 424 7.82 -13.98 25.69
N CYS A 425 8.06 -13.35 24.55
CA CYS A 425 7.02 -12.51 23.95
C CYS A 425 5.86 -13.39 23.43
N VAL A 426 4.74 -13.37 24.16
CA VAL A 426 3.49 -14.08 23.78
C VAL A 426 2.47 -13.07 23.30
N SER A 427 1.81 -13.35 22.17
CA SER A 427 0.71 -12.53 21.63
C SER A 427 -0.43 -12.39 22.65
N ASN A 428 -0.84 -11.15 22.95
CA ASN A 428 -1.91 -10.83 23.87
C ASN A 428 -2.65 -9.53 23.44
N ALA A 429 -3.63 -9.10 24.24
CA ALA A 429 -4.46 -7.93 23.93
C ALA A 429 -3.69 -6.60 23.88
N ASP A 430 -2.56 -6.51 24.57
CA ASP A 430 -1.73 -5.31 24.61
C ASP A 430 -0.80 -5.28 23.40
N ASN A 431 0.03 -6.31 23.21
CA ASN A 431 1.11 -6.32 22.21
C ASN A 431 0.69 -6.72 20.79
N ALA A 432 -0.52 -7.26 20.58
CA ALA A 432 -1.01 -7.55 19.23
C ALA A 432 -1.78 -6.35 18.64
N VAL A 433 -1.39 -5.98 17.42
CA VAL A 433 -1.98 -4.87 16.66
C VAL A 433 -2.24 -5.27 15.20
N PHE A 434 -3.02 -4.45 14.48
CA PHE A 434 -3.05 -4.47 13.02
C PHE A 434 -2.34 -3.24 12.46
N MET A 435 -1.54 -3.41 11.41
CA MET A 435 -1.00 -2.31 10.62
C MET A 435 -1.55 -2.32 9.19
N ALA A 436 -1.76 -1.13 8.61
CA ALA A 436 -2.09 -0.95 7.19
C ALA A 436 -1.62 0.42 6.67
N VAL A 437 -1.66 0.57 5.34
CA VAL A 437 -1.46 1.85 4.66
C VAL A 437 -2.81 2.52 4.41
N MET A 438 -2.94 3.76 4.88
CA MET A 438 -4.04 4.66 4.59
C MET A 438 -3.58 5.73 3.60
N HIS A 439 -4.42 6.03 2.62
CA HIS A 439 -4.19 7.13 1.68
C HIS A 439 -4.96 8.37 2.12
N ARG A 440 -4.27 9.52 2.16
CA ARG A 440 -4.91 10.83 2.09
C ARG A 440 -4.88 11.30 0.63
N LYS A 441 -6.04 11.25 -0.02
CA LYS A 441 -6.27 11.68 -1.39
C LYS A 441 -6.64 13.16 -1.42
N HIS A 442 -5.81 13.97 -2.05
CA HIS A 442 -6.11 15.37 -2.33
C HIS A 442 -6.72 15.50 -3.72
N ASP A 443 -7.95 16.00 -3.77
CA ASP A 443 -8.55 16.53 -4.98
C ASP A 443 -8.27 18.04 -5.02
N ASN A 444 -7.79 18.54 -6.16
CA ASN A 444 -7.44 19.93 -6.36
C ASN A 444 -8.57 20.75 -6.98
N GLY A 445 -9.68 20.14 -7.41
CA GLY A 445 -10.85 20.82 -7.98
C GLY A 445 -10.61 21.55 -9.31
N LEU A 446 -9.37 21.54 -9.83
CA LEU A 446 -8.93 22.19 -11.05
C LEU A 446 -8.59 21.18 -12.17
N GLY A 447 -8.82 19.89 -11.93
CA GLY A 447 -8.52 18.82 -12.89
C GLY A 447 -7.03 18.50 -13.03
N LEU A 448 -6.18 18.99 -12.13
CA LEU A 448 -4.77 18.57 -12.06
C LEU A 448 -4.68 17.12 -11.52
N PRO A 449 -3.53 16.42 -11.66
CA PRO A 449 -3.39 15.06 -11.13
C PRO A 449 -3.70 14.97 -9.62
N LEU A 450 -4.46 13.95 -9.21
CA LEU A 450 -4.79 13.73 -7.80
C LEU A 450 -3.53 13.33 -7.03
N ARG A 451 -3.28 13.93 -5.86
CA ARG A 451 -2.14 13.55 -5.01
C ARG A 451 -2.59 12.54 -3.96
N TYR A 452 -1.84 11.46 -3.79
CA TYR A 452 -2.04 10.47 -2.73
C TYR A 452 -0.84 10.48 -1.77
N GLU A 453 -1.11 10.71 -0.48
CA GLU A 453 -0.12 10.62 0.60
C GLU A 453 -0.32 9.30 1.36
N ARG A 454 0.72 8.49 1.50
CA ARG A 454 0.69 7.22 2.27
C ARG A 454 1.01 7.47 3.73
N TYR A 455 0.07 7.17 4.61
CA TYR A 455 0.26 7.14 6.06
C TYR A 455 0.18 5.71 6.57
N LEU A 456 1.05 5.35 7.50
CA LEU A 456 0.96 4.07 8.23
C LEU A 456 0.09 4.27 9.45
N VAL A 457 -0.70 3.26 9.78
CA VAL A 457 -1.67 3.32 10.88
C VAL A 457 -1.69 2.00 11.64
N ILE A 458 -1.90 2.08 12.95
CA ILE A 458 -1.93 0.94 13.87
C ILE A 458 -3.26 0.92 14.62
N TRP A 459 -4.01 -0.18 14.52
CA TRP A 459 -5.17 -0.46 15.38
C TRP A 459 -4.85 -1.52 16.42
N SER A 460 -5.59 -1.55 17.53
CA SER A 460 -5.64 -2.74 18.40
C SER A 460 -6.03 -3.98 17.58
N ALA A 461 -5.42 -5.13 17.86
CA ALA A 461 -5.79 -6.38 17.24
C ALA A 461 -7.19 -6.88 17.65
N TYR A 462 -7.82 -6.29 18.66
CA TYR A 462 -9.09 -6.79 19.22
C TYR A 462 -10.23 -5.77 19.06
N PRO A 463 -11.50 -6.21 18.94
CA PRO A 463 -12.66 -5.33 18.96
C PRO A 463 -12.63 -4.38 20.18
N PRO A 464 -12.98 -3.09 20.04
CA PRO A 464 -13.58 -2.41 18.88
C PRO A 464 -12.56 -1.84 17.87
N PHE A 465 -11.37 -2.46 17.74
CA PHE A 465 -10.30 -2.10 16.79
C PHE A 465 -9.93 -0.62 16.86
N ALA A 466 -9.65 -0.15 18.06
CA ALA A 466 -9.31 1.24 18.31
C ALA A 466 -8.07 1.67 17.52
N LEU A 467 -8.11 2.83 16.86
CA LEU A 467 -6.95 3.39 16.18
C LEU A 467 -6.00 3.95 17.26
N LEU A 468 -4.80 3.38 17.35
CA LEU A 468 -3.82 3.63 18.42
C LEU A 468 -2.79 4.69 18.02
N ALA A 469 -2.29 4.59 16.78
CA ALA A 469 -1.25 5.47 16.25
C ALA A 469 -1.36 5.64 14.73
N VAL A 470 -0.79 6.74 14.23
CA VAL A 470 -0.71 7.11 12.82
C VAL A 470 0.69 7.67 12.55
N SER A 471 1.28 7.45 11.38
CA SER A 471 2.56 8.07 11.02
C SER A 471 2.46 9.59 11.11
N LYS A 472 3.45 10.23 11.73
CA LYS A 472 3.46 11.68 11.92
C LYS A 472 3.53 12.43 10.59
N HIS A 473 4.17 11.79 9.61
CA HIS A 473 4.39 12.28 8.25
C HIS A 473 3.96 11.21 7.22
N PRO A 474 3.62 11.61 5.98
CA PRO A 474 3.44 10.66 4.89
C PRO A 474 4.78 10.07 4.44
N LEU A 475 4.76 8.88 3.83
CA LEU A 475 5.96 8.12 3.47
C LEU A 475 6.27 8.11 1.97
N LEU A 476 7.57 8.15 1.67
CA LEU A 476 8.19 7.78 0.40
C LEU A 476 9.27 6.72 0.64
N PHE A 477 9.48 5.85 -0.34
CA PHE A 477 10.65 4.98 -0.47
C PHE A 477 11.80 5.73 -1.17
N ALA A 478 12.99 5.15 -1.17
CA ALA A 478 14.24 5.88 -1.43
C ALA A 478 14.25 6.64 -2.76
N ASN A 479 13.85 5.98 -3.85
CA ASN A 479 13.85 6.50 -5.23
C ASN A 479 12.50 7.10 -5.69
N GLU A 480 11.51 7.29 -4.81
CA GLU A 480 10.23 7.92 -5.16
C GLU A 480 10.27 9.45 -5.07
N THR A 481 9.49 10.14 -5.91
CA THR A 481 9.32 11.60 -5.85
C THR A 481 7.88 11.99 -5.57
N ALA A 482 7.62 12.77 -4.51
CA ALA A 482 6.31 13.33 -4.23
C ALA A 482 5.85 14.25 -5.38
N GLY A 483 4.66 13.96 -5.90
CA GLY A 483 4.06 14.71 -6.99
C GLY A 483 3.60 16.12 -6.57
N GLY A 484 4.14 17.13 -7.25
CA GLY A 484 3.78 18.55 -7.08
C GLY A 484 4.98 19.45 -6.75
N TRP A 485 6.13 18.85 -6.44
CA TRP A 485 7.35 19.56 -6.07
C TRP A 485 8.46 19.32 -7.10
N SER A 486 9.35 20.31 -7.25
CA SER A 486 10.54 20.17 -8.09
C SER A 486 11.47 19.07 -7.59
N ALA A 487 12.41 18.63 -8.44
CA ALA A 487 13.45 17.67 -8.04
C ALA A 487 14.25 18.19 -6.82
N ALA A 488 14.70 19.44 -6.84
CA ALA A 488 15.45 20.02 -5.71
C ALA A 488 14.66 19.94 -4.39
N GLN A 489 13.37 20.28 -4.42
CA GLN A 489 12.51 20.18 -3.23
C GLN A 489 12.30 18.73 -2.76
N ASN A 490 12.21 17.77 -3.70
CA ASN A 490 12.03 16.34 -3.39
C ASN A 490 13.26 15.67 -2.74
N TRP A 491 14.44 16.23 -2.95
CA TRP A 491 15.74 15.67 -2.53
C TRP A 491 16.47 16.51 -1.47
N ASP A 492 15.85 17.61 -1.02
CA ASP A 492 16.42 18.58 -0.08
C ASP A 492 16.89 18.03 1.28
N ASN A 493 16.38 16.87 1.71
CA ASN A 493 16.74 16.18 2.95
C ASN A 493 17.54 14.89 2.71
N VAL A 494 18.21 14.80 1.56
CA VAL A 494 19.17 13.73 1.24
C VAL A 494 20.50 14.43 0.98
N ASP A 495 21.50 14.12 1.81
CA ASP A 495 22.84 14.70 1.64
C ASP A 495 23.42 14.27 0.28
N GLU A 496 24.07 15.18 -0.45
CA GLU A 496 24.57 14.89 -1.80
C GLU A 496 25.62 13.76 -1.81
N SER A 497 26.26 13.47 -0.67
CA SER A 497 27.17 12.33 -0.48
C SER A 497 26.49 10.96 -0.54
N ASP A 498 25.20 10.88 -0.22
CA ASP A 498 24.42 9.63 -0.30
C ASP A 498 23.84 9.40 -1.71
N GLY A 499 23.96 10.40 -2.60
CA GLY A 499 23.40 10.39 -3.96
C GLY A 499 24.21 9.59 -4.98
N ASP A 500 25.48 9.28 -4.70
CA ASP A 500 26.36 8.45 -5.55
C ASP A 500 26.26 6.93 -5.21
N GLY A 501 25.33 6.56 -4.33
CA GLY A 501 25.06 5.17 -3.94
C GLY A 501 24.37 4.34 -5.03
N ASP A 502 25.10 3.98 -6.09
CA ASP A 502 24.93 2.63 -6.63
C ASP A 502 25.33 1.66 -5.51
N GLY A 503 24.41 0.77 -5.14
CA GLY A 503 24.51 -0.02 -3.90
C GLY A 503 25.55 -1.13 -3.99
N ASP A 504 26.83 -0.81 -3.80
CA ASP A 504 27.84 -1.81 -3.42
C ASP A 504 27.63 -2.15 -1.94
N ASP A 505 26.96 -3.28 -1.68
CA ASP A 505 26.57 -3.75 -0.34
C ASP A 505 27.81 -4.08 0.52
N ARG A 506 28.44 -3.05 1.10
CA ARG A 506 29.51 -3.16 2.09
C ARG A 506 29.05 -2.70 3.46
N GLU A 507 28.18 -3.49 4.07
CA GLU A 507 27.94 -3.42 5.51
C GLU A 507 29.16 -4.04 6.24
N GLY A 508 30.22 -3.24 6.41
CA GLY A 508 31.48 -3.62 7.05
C GLY A 508 31.52 -3.20 8.51
N ALA A 509 31.46 -4.16 9.43
CA ALA A 509 31.50 -3.91 10.87
C ALA A 509 32.79 -3.18 11.32
N ALA A 510 32.63 -2.09 12.07
CA ALA A 510 33.74 -1.36 12.69
C ALA A 510 33.86 -1.70 14.19
N TYR A 511 34.33 -2.91 14.50
CA TYR A 511 35.01 -3.15 15.79
C TYR A 511 36.46 -2.67 15.67
N THR A 512 36.92 -1.91 16.66
CA THR A 512 38.24 -1.27 16.67
C THR A 512 39.37 -2.23 17.03
N THR A 513 40.29 -2.48 16.09
CA THR A 513 41.69 -2.84 16.40
C THR A 513 42.62 -2.42 15.24
N ALA A 514 43.68 -1.68 15.55
CA ALA A 514 44.79 -1.43 14.61
C ALA A 514 45.63 -2.71 14.41
N PRO A 515 46.39 -2.81 13.30
CA PRO A 515 47.84 -2.78 13.50
C PRO A 515 48.68 -2.06 12.41
N THR A 516 49.80 -1.53 12.90
CA THR A 516 51.12 -1.23 12.28
C THR A 516 51.35 -1.43 10.78
N ALA A 517 52.03 -0.43 10.19
CA ALA A 517 52.68 -0.50 8.89
C ALA A 517 53.93 -1.41 8.87
N ALA A 518 54.22 -2.00 7.71
CA ALA A 518 55.53 -2.46 7.27
C ALA A 518 55.64 -2.25 5.74
N ALA A 519 56.86 -2.05 5.24
CA ALA A 519 57.12 -1.56 3.88
C ALA A 519 57.69 -2.63 2.93
N ASP A 520 57.94 -2.14 1.70
CA ASP A 520 59.03 -2.50 0.78
C ASP A 520 58.86 -3.50 -0.38
N THR A 521 59.08 -2.94 -1.57
CA THR A 521 59.83 -3.50 -2.73
C THR A 521 59.25 -4.71 -3.49
N SER A 522 59.51 -4.91 -4.79
CA SER A 522 60.04 -4.07 -5.88
C SER A 522 59.86 -4.82 -7.21
N ASN A 523 59.78 -4.11 -8.35
CA ASN A 523 60.68 -4.25 -9.51
C ASN A 523 60.13 -3.61 -10.80
N ALA A 524 61.05 -3.23 -11.69
CA ALA A 524 60.80 -2.49 -12.92
C ALA A 524 61.65 -3.00 -14.10
N SER A 525 61.14 -2.84 -15.32
CA SER A 525 61.86 -2.81 -16.60
C SER A 525 60.87 -2.35 -17.70
N ALA A 526 61.00 -1.25 -18.44
CA ALA A 526 62.11 -0.49 -19.06
C ALA A 526 62.51 -0.96 -20.48
N ALA A 527 62.13 -0.18 -21.50
CA ALA A 527 62.72 -0.13 -22.85
C ALA A 527 62.38 1.22 -23.53
N THR A 528 63.28 1.76 -24.38
CA THR A 528 63.30 3.20 -24.77
C THR A 528 63.53 3.42 -26.30
N PRO A 529 63.95 4.58 -26.88
CA PRO A 529 63.25 5.25 -28.01
C PRO A 529 64.08 5.27 -29.33
N PRO A 530 63.72 6.09 -30.37
CA PRO A 530 64.15 7.50 -30.48
C PRO A 530 62.99 8.43 -30.99
N ALA A 531 63.11 9.71 -31.38
CA ALA A 531 64.23 10.65 -31.60
C ALA A 531 63.88 12.10 -31.14
N ALA A 532 64.41 13.18 -31.76
CA ALA A 532 64.28 14.57 -31.28
C ALA A 532 64.15 15.67 -32.37
N SER A 533 63.67 16.87 -31.97
CA SER A 533 63.72 18.18 -32.68
C SER A 533 63.21 19.34 -31.77
N PRO A 534 63.44 20.65 -32.06
CA PRO A 534 64.08 21.58 -31.10
C PRO A 534 63.16 22.49 -30.24
N PRO A 535 63.70 23.28 -29.27
CA PRO A 535 62.93 23.92 -28.21
C PRO A 535 62.30 25.27 -28.59
N GLY A 536 61.02 25.43 -28.26
CA GLY A 536 60.31 26.73 -28.26
C GLY A 536 59.86 27.10 -26.85
N ILE A 537 60.36 28.23 -26.32
CA ILE A 537 59.96 28.76 -25.02
C ILE A 537 58.48 29.18 -25.06
N LYS A 538 57.64 28.55 -24.24
CA LYS A 538 56.25 28.99 -24.01
C LYS A 538 55.90 28.96 -22.52
N VAL A 539 55.55 30.15 -22.01
CA VAL A 539 55.05 30.37 -20.64
C VAL A 539 53.72 29.64 -20.48
N LYS A 540 53.64 28.73 -19.51
CA LYS A 540 52.40 28.00 -19.20
C LYS A 540 51.59 28.80 -18.17
N ARG A 541 50.59 29.54 -18.62
CA ARG A 541 49.50 30.01 -17.74
C ARG A 541 48.71 28.79 -17.29
N GLU A 542 48.47 28.68 -15.98
CA GLU A 542 47.53 27.70 -15.44
C GLU A 542 46.11 28.06 -15.88
N ALA A 543 45.41 27.09 -16.45
CA ALA A 543 43.98 27.19 -16.71
C ALA A 543 43.22 26.78 -15.44
N PRO A 544 42.09 27.44 -15.09
CA PRO A 544 41.28 27.02 -13.95
C PRO A 544 40.77 25.59 -14.14
N PRO A 545 40.52 24.84 -13.05
CA PRO A 545 40.13 23.44 -13.13
C PRO A 545 38.84 23.31 -13.93
N THR A 546 38.89 22.48 -14.97
CA THR A 546 37.72 22.11 -15.77
C THR A 546 36.70 21.41 -14.89
N GLN A 547 35.54 22.04 -14.69
CA GLN A 547 34.39 21.40 -14.07
C GLN A 547 34.11 20.09 -14.80
N ARG A 548 34.34 18.95 -14.12
CA ARG A 548 33.85 17.66 -14.60
C ARG A 548 32.33 17.72 -14.60
N SER A 549 31.75 17.71 -15.80
CA SER A 549 30.30 17.60 -15.96
C SER A 549 29.78 16.37 -15.20
N PRO A 550 28.76 16.50 -14.33
CA PRO A 550 28.25 15.39 -13.56
C PRO A 550 27.66 14.33 -14.48
N ARG A 551 28.18 13.09 -14.38
CA ARG A 551 27.71 11.97 -15.19
C ARG A 551 26.41 11.42 -14.59
N ASN A 552 25.33 11.54 -15.37
CA ASN A 552 24.14 10.69 -15.29
C ASN A 552 23.43 10.53 -13.93
N VAL A 553 23.06 11.65 -13.27
CA VAL A 553 21.85 11.66 -12.43
C VAL A 553 20.60 11.66 -13.34
N ARG A 554 20.43 10.60 -14.15
CA ARG A 554 19.57 10.61 -15.34
C ARG A 554 18.24 9.86 -15.23
N ASP A 555 17.96 9.18 -14.12
CA ASP A 555 16.66 8.52 -13.93
C ASP A 555 15.87 9.07 -12.74
N LYS A 556 15.47 10.35 -12.85
CA LYS A 556 14.50 11.00 -11.96
C LYS A 556 13.05 10.81 -12.44
N SER A 557 12.77 9.69 -13.13
CA SER A 557 11.47 9.40 -13.76
C SER A 557 10.43 8.75 -12.83
N ASN A 558 10.86 8.23 -11.67
CA ASN A 558 9.99 7.58 -10.69
C ASN A 558 9.10 8.59 -9.95
N TRP A 559 7.99 8.94 -10.59
CA TRP A 559 6.98 9.89 -10.10
C TRP A 559 5.95 9.20 -9.18
N ALA A 560 5.95 9.53 -7.90
CA ALA A 560 4.88 9.15 -6.96
C ALA A 560 3.69 10.14 -7.04
N TYR A 561 3.32 10.57 -8.24
CA TYR A 561 2.13 11.41 -8.43
C TYR A 561 0.83 10.60 -8.31
N PHE A 562 0.86 9.27 -8.41
CA PHE A 562 -0.36 8.48 -8.52
C PHE A 562 -0.15 7.03 -8.05
N THR A 563 -0.41 6.78 -6.77
CA THR A 563 -0.49 5.43 -6.20
C THR A 563 -1.96 5.09 -5.95
N TYR A 564 -2.52 4.17 -6.75
CA TYR A 564 -3.90 3.72 -6.60
C TYR A 564 -4.03 2.64 -5.53
N THR A 565 -3.32 1.54 -5.72
CA THR A 565 -3.38 0.35 -4.88
C THR A 565 -2.03 0.14 -4.23
N VAL A 566 -2.06 -0.04 -2.92
CA VAL A 566 -0.95 -0.59 -2.14
C VAL A 566 -1.37 -1.98 -1.67
N SER A 567 -0.45 -2.93 -1.62
CA SER A 567 -0.65 -4.21 -0.95
C SER A 567 0.50 -4.45 0.03
N MET A 568 0.27 -5.26 1.06
CA MET A 568 1.32 -5.64 2.00
C MET A 568 1.28 -7.14 2.26
N ALA A 569 2.43 -7.80 2.23
CA ALA A 569 2.60 -9.18 2.66
C ALA A 569 3.91 -9.31 3.44
N TYR A 570 3.95 -10.20 4.44
CA TYR A 570 5.20 -10.54 5.11
C TYR A 570 6.15 -11.24 4.15
N ALA A 571 7.38 -10.74 4.03
CA ALA A 571 8.45 -11.39 3.29
C ALA A 571 9.02 -12.52 4.17
N TRP A 572 8.33 -13.66 4.22
CA TRP A 572 8.63 -14.75 5.12
C TRP A 572 10.10 -15.21 5.03
N ARG A 573 10.69 -15.48 6.19
CA ARG A 573 12.01 -16.11 6.32
C ARG A 573 11.90 -17.62 6.03
N PRO A 574 13.00 -18.31 5.68
CA PRO A 574 13.01 -19.76 5.50
C PRO A 574 12.54 -20.52 6.75
N ALA A 575 12.29 -21.82 6.58
CA ALA A 575 11.50 -22.68 7.46
C ALA A 575 11.58 -22.33 8.97
N PRO A 576 10.42 -22.16 9.65
CA PRO A 576 10.37 -21.99 11.10
C PRO A 576 11.07 -23.16 11.80
N SER A 577 11.57 -22.90 13.01
CA SER A 577 12.11 -23.96 13.86
C SER A 577 11.06 -25.07 14.07
N PRO A 578 11.46 -26.32 14.39
CA PRO A 578 10.49 -27.39 14.65
C PRO A 578 9.44 -27.04 15.72
N LEU A 579 9.75 -26.08 16.61
CA LEU A 579 8.84 -25.56 17.64
C LEU A 579 7.82 -24.54 17.08
N THR A 580 8.19 -23.71 16.09
CA THR A 580 7.26 -22.77 15.43
C THR A 580 6.54 -23.35 14.21
N ALA A 581 7.00 -24.49 13.67
CA ALA A 581 6.38 -25.20 12.55
C ALA A 581 4.89 -25.56 12.77
N ARG A 582 4.47 -25.75 14.03
CA ARG A 582 3.07 -26.08 14.41
C ARG A 582 2.11 -24.89 14.40
N ALA A 583 2.61 -23.64 14.40
CA ALA A 583 1.80 -22.42 14.28
C ALA A 583 1.82 -21.85 12.85
N ALA A 584 2.78 -22.29 12.03
CA ALA A 584 3.14 -21.66 10.76
C ALA A 584 2.06 -21.67 9.65
N SER A 585 1.02 -22.51 9.77
CA SER A 585 -0.11 -22.52 8.82
C SER A 585 -1.26 -21.60 9.22
N GLU A 586 -1.39 -21.27 10.51
CA GLU A 586 -2.47 -20.40 11.02
C GLU A 586 -2.04 -18.93 11.11
N ASP A 587 -0.73 -18.67 11.23
CA ASP A 587 -0.15 -17.33 11.38
C ASP A 587 0.39 -16.70 10.08
N LEU A 588 -0.05 -17.13 8.89
CA LEU A 588 0.37 -16.56 7.59
C LEU A 588 -0.01 -15.07 7.38
N ASN A 589 -0.72 -14.45 8.33
CA ASN A 589 -0.97 -13.01 8.39
C ASN A 589 -0.37 -12.31 9.64
N THR A 590 0.47 -12.99 10.43
CA THR A 590 1.00 -12.54 11.74
C THR A 590 2.52 -12.43 11.76
N GLY A 591 3.07 -11.22 11.89
CA GLY A 591 4.51 -10.98 11.96
C GLY A 591 4.97 -10.20 13.20
N TYR A 592 6.26 -9.86 13.21
CA TYR A 592 7.01 -9.23 14.31
C TYR A 592 7.74 -7.96 13.84
N LEU A 593 8.33 -7.20 14.77
CA LEU A 593 8.97 -5.90 14.47
C LEU A 593 10.25 -6.00 13.62
N ASP A 594 11.01 -7.09 13.74
CA ASP A 594 12.22 -7.34 12.94
C ASP A 594 11.95 -8.06 11.61
N ASP A 595 10.71 -8.53 11.38
CA ASP A 595 10.31 -9.08 10.09
C ASP A 595 10.36 -8.03 8.99
N GLU A 596 10.36 -8.51 7.75
CA GLU A 596 10.25 -7.69 6.55
C GLU A 596 8.86 -7.81 5.94
N VAL A 597 8.39 -6.75 5.30
CA VAL A 597 7.20 -6.76 4.45
C VAL A 597 7.55 -6.36 3.02
N ILE A 598 6.92 -7.03 2.06
CA ILE A 598 6.80 -6.57 0.69
C ILE A 598 5.61 -5.62 0.63
N VAL A 599 5.85 -4.40 0.17
CA VAL A 599 4.82 -3.39 -0.10
C VAL A 599 4.68 -3.27 -1.62
N GLY A 600 3.60 -3.81 -2.19
CA GLY A 600 3.27 -3.65 -3.61
C GLY A 600 2.70 -2.26 -3.90
N ILE A 601 3.07 -1.65 -5.02
CA ILE A 601 2.81 -0.24 -5.37
C ILE A 601 2.36 -0.17 -6.83
N GLY A 602 1.11 0.24 -7.07
CA GLY A 602 0.67 0.62 -8.42
C GLY A 602 1.16 2.03 -8.77
N ILE A 603 1.74 2.22 -9.95
CA ILE A 603 2.26 3.51 -10.41
C ILE A 603 1.48 3.98 -11.63
N MET A 604 0.81 5.13 -11.52
CA MET A 604 0.22 5.90 -12.63
C MET A 604 -0.79 5.18 -13.54
N ASP A 605 -1.38 4.04 -13.12
CA ASP A 605 -2.05 3.10 -14.05
C ASP A 605 -1.19 2.86 -15.32
N GLY A 606 0.12 2.69 -15.09
CA GLY A 606 1.14 2.51 -16.13
C GLY A 606 2.27 1.56 -15.76
N GLY A 607 2.48 1.26 -14.46
CA GLY A 607 3.48 0.31 -13.99
C GLY A 607 3.16 -0.29 -12.62
N GLN A 608 3.97 -1.27 -12.23
CA GLN A 608 3.85 -2.02 -10.99
C GLN A 608 5.22 -2.21 -10.35
N ASN A 609 5.38 -1.75 -9.12
CA ASN A 609 6.63 -1.88 -8.40
C ASN A 609 6.37 -2.44 -6.99
N TYR A 610 7.43 -2.80 -6.27
CA TYR A 610 7.38 -3.12 -4.85
C TYR A 610 8.53 -2.45 -4.09
N ALA A 611 8.39 -2.34 -2.78
CA ALA A 611 9.51 -2.10 -1.88
C ALA A 611 9.56 -3.19 -0.81
N ARG A 612 10.75 -3.48 -0.28
CA ARG A 612 10.96 -4.44 0.82
C ARG A 612 11.58 -3.71 2.00
N VAL A 613 10.92 -3.76 3.16
CA VAL A 613 11.25 -2.93 4.32
C VAL A 613 11.01 -3.67 5.63
N ARG A 614 11.86 -3.44 6.64
CA ARG A 614 11.64 -3.99 7.99
C ARG A 614 10.45 -3.31 8.66
N VAL A 615 9.63 -4.06 9.38
CA VAL A 615 8.40 -3.53 10.01
C VAL A 615 8.71 -2.38 10.96
N LYS A 616 9.75 -2.49 11.80
CA LYS A 616 10.20 -1.40 12.69
C LYS A 616 10.66 -0.12 11.98
N GLU A 617 11.13 -0.21 10.73
CA GLU A 617 11.51 0.96 9.93
C GLU A 617 10.27 1.61 9.31
N LEU A 618 9.36 0.79 8.76
CA LEU A 618 8.08 1.22 8.19
C LEU A 618 7.17 1.89 9.22
N LEU A 619 7.22 1.42 10.47
CA LEU A 619 6.49 1.97 11.62
C LEU A 619 7.31 2.98 12.44
N GLY A 620 8.43 3.49 11.92
CA GLY A 620 9.16 4.58 12.56
C GLY A 620 8.40 5.92 12.49
N CYS A 621 8.56 6.79 13.49
CA CYS A 621 7.97 8.13 13.54
C CYS A 621 6.42 8.15 13.53
N LEU A 622 5.77 7.34 14.37
CA LEU A 622 4.34 7.46 14.62
C LEU A 622 4.04 8.57 15.63
N ARG A 623 2.78 8.99 15.68
CA ARG A 623 2.18 9.75 16.77
C ARG A 623 1.01 8.94 17.36
N ALA A 624 0.83 9.04 18.67
CA ALA A 624 -0.37 8.55 19.33
C ALA A 624 -1.64 9.24 18.79
N CYS A 625 -2.75 8.54 18.86
CA CYS A 625 -4.08 9.12 18.69
C CYS A 625 -4.48 9.98 19.90
N GLN A 626 -5.34 10.99 19.67
CA GLN A 626 -5.78 11.87 20.73
C GLN A 626 -6.53 11.10 21.81
N GLY A 627 -6.33 11.48 23.08
CA GLY A 627 -6.92 10.76 24.22
C GLY A 627 -6.25 9.43 24.56
N ARG A 628 -5.08 9.14 23.99
CA ARG A 628 -4.15 8.11 24.47
C ARG A 628 -2.98 8.80 25.17
N ARG A 629 -2.62 8.35 26.37
CA ARG A 629 -1.45 8.85 27.12
C ARG A 629 -0.42 7.75 27.22
N LEU A 630 0.85 8.06 26.94
CA LEU A 630 1.94 7.22 27.43
C LEU A 630 1.84 7.16 28.97
N GLY A 631 2.15 6.00 29.56
CA GLY A 631 2.23 5.89 31.02
C GLY A 631 3.35 6.76 31.57
N ASP A 632 3.20 7.17 32.84
CA ASP A 632 4.18 8.00 33.56
C ASP A 632 5.49 7.22 33.78
N GLY A 633 6.33 7.16 32.74
CA GLY A 633 7.56 6.36 32.70
C GLY A 633 8.06 5.92 31.32
N ALA A 634 7.42 6.32 30.21
CA ALA A 634 7.79 5.97 28.82
C ALA A 634 8.26 7.17 27.97
#